data_AF-A0A535L719-F1
#
_entry.id   AF-A0A535L719-F1
#
_cell.length_a   1.000
_cell.length_b   1.000
_cell.length_c   1.000
_cell.angle_alpha   90.00
_cell.angle_beta   90.00
_cell.angle_gamma   90.00
#
_symmetry.space_group_name_H-M   'P 1'
#
loop_
_entity.id
_entity.type
_entity.pdbx_description
1 polymer ?
#
loop_
_entity_poly.entity_id
_entity_poly.type
_entity_poly.pdbx_seq_one_letter_code
_entity_poly.pdbx_strand_id
1 'polypeptide(L)'
;MRFSLQDIKKQVYRRGGNLYVGLHFLRPGELRPEIERLIAYHEQLMGQPRRQFSQDEARACVGDYRLAHCLIAALSAWYHWQQRSWSEVFQRIGSESQSLLEMAGITSPIQLRLALYDYVNEHQQGFLDAQERAATLQKFSATYQLGASDLEYLLALDSDDEEVLTRDSPRPPSAQDVATLYNQWAFESALFNASNVRFIIDCNAFEHAQSGTDLPAGAAGQIGTGIGTVVKRLCYLARRLGVYYDLTYDPSSANTAPLLHLTLYGPQEMTGAPQQYGMRLARLCRLLLGYGSSPRQVATIAHERNKQKRSKTLTNAIVEAEATVHFLQRSYCFAMNQTLLSLLPPVEAAPDSNVEELPAYAQRGTADAPSIFDSNIEQSFTEAFIALQNSNAVEGWQLLREPEPLMLEHGIFIPDFALTREQKRIYVEILGFWTPSYRERKLQKLQQLRNRGDIVLAIPVEAREAFASIAQMFPIAWYAGQLSATELIKLLRNRYDDFADRLALIDSAAVRQRVQAEGFLPERLCYELLHAYRRSELPQAAERVSGQGIAFSAGIGLYKLDWMEQLRTSFVLLIENLAAPSLADVLREARARWSSLADCEDSTIEAILGLWPEVRVSRSSIFEATVEVVKDGEGQLYTINNEETTVSAPAKKSGREKRTIPKKRVVKEAAQGDLWN
;
A
#
# COMPACT_ATOMS: atom_id res chain seq x y z
N MET A 1 12.08 -20.63 1.79
CA MET A 1 11.41 -21.95 1.90
C MET A 1 12.22 -22.82 2.82
N ARG A 2 11.59 -23.61 3.70
CA ARG A 2 12.32 -24.42 4.69
C ARG A 2 12.73 -25.81 4.17
N PHE A 3 12.04 -26.35 3.16
CA PHE A 3 12.53 -27.44 2.29
C PHE A 3 11.86 -27.39 0.91
N SER A 4 12.43 -28.09 -0.09
CA SER A 4 11.96 -28.07 -1.49
C SER A 4 10.87 -29.12 -1.73
N LEU A 5 9.98 -28.86 -2.70
CA LEU A 5 9.01 -29.87 -3.18
C LEU A 5 9.71 -31.13 -3.72
N GLN A 6 10.98 -31.03 -4.13
CA GLN A 6 11.79 -32.18 -4.58
C GLN A 6 12.15 -33.12 -3.43
N ASP A 7 12.29 -32.60 -2.21
CA ASP A 7 12.67 -33.36 -1.03
C ASP A 7 11.48 -34.15 -0.47
N ILE A 8 10.26 -33.73 -0.79
CA ILE A 8 9.03 -34.36 -0.28
C ILE A 8 8.75 -35.66 -1.04
N LYS A 9 8.48 -36.73 -0.29
CA LYS A 9 7.99 -38.00 -0.83
C LYS A 9 6.61 -37.79 -1.45
N LYS A 10 6.44 -38.23 -2.69
CA LYS A 10 5.25 -37.93 -3.50
C LYS A 10 4.93 -39.04 -4.48
N GLN A 11 3.66 -39.12 -4.85
CA GLN A 11 3.12 -40.05 -5.84
C GLN A 11 2.48 -39.26 -6.97
N VAL A 12 2.67 -39.72 -8.21
CA VAL A 12 2.04 -39.14 -9.39
C VAL A 12 1.05 -40.15 -9.95
N TYR A 13 -0.15 -39.69 -10.28
CA TYR A 13 -1.19 -40.53 -10.87
C TYR A 13 -1.96 -39.76 -11.95
N ARG A 14 -2.68 -40.48 -12.81
CA ARG A 14 -3.53 -39.88 -13.85
C ARG A 14 -5.00 -40.03 -13.50
N ARG A 15 -5.77 -38.95 -13.66
CA ARG A 15 -7.24 -38.96 -13.52
C ARG A 15 -7.84 -38.07 -14.61
N GLY A 16 -8.73 -38.63 -15.42
CA GLY A 16 -9.43 -37.88 -16.49
C GLY A 16 -8.49 -37.21 -17.51
N GLY A 17 -7.35 -37.83 -17.84
CA GLY A 17 -6.34 -37.27 -18.75
C GLY A 17 -5.34 -36.30 -18.12
N ASN A 18 -5.63 -35.78 -16.91
CA ASN A 18 -4.76 -34.87 -16.18
C ASN A 18 -3.78 -35.61 -15.26
N LEU A 19 -2.59 -35.04 -15.06
CA LEU A 19 -1.59 -35.52 -14.11
C LEU A 19 -1.85 -34.90 -12.73
N TYR A 20 -1.93 -35.74 -11.71
CA TYR A 20 -2.08 -35.34 -10.32
C TYR A 20 -0.84 -35.70 -9.51
N VAL A 21 -0.58 -34.91 -8.46
CA VAL A 21 0.45 -35.19 -7.46
C VAL A 21 -0.18 -35.32 -6.07
N GLY A 22 0.14 -36.40 -5.38
CA GLY A 22 -0.15 -36.60 -3.96
C GLY A 22 1.14 -36.51 -3.16
N LEU A 23 1.19 -35.61 -2.18
CA LEU A 23 2.31 -35.52 -1.24
C LEU A 23 2.08 -36.48 -0.07
N HIS A 24 3.18 -37.01 0.48
CA HIS A 24 3.12 -37.86 1.65
C HIS A 24 3.01 -37.02 2.93
N PHE A 25 1.80 -36.92 3.46
CA PHE A 25 1.50 -36.32 4.76
C PHE A 25 1.50 -37.40 5.85
N LEU A 26 1.96 -37.02 7.04
CA LEU A 26 1.98 -37.88 8.21
C LEU A 26 0.61 -37.88 8.90
N ARG A 27 0.08 -39.07 9.18
CA ARG A 27 -1.14 -39.24 9.97
C ARG A 27 -0.86 -39.09 11.46
N PRO A 28 -1.87 -38.80 12.30
CA PRO A 28 -1.68 -38.78 13.75
C PRO A 28 -1.08 -40.09 14.27
N GLY A 29 0.04 -39.99 14.98
CA GLY A 29 0.79 -41.14 15.51
C GLY A 29 1.67 -41.89 14.50
N GLU A 30 1.64 -41.55 13.22
CA GLU A 30 2.56 -42.11 12.21
C GLU A 30 3.98 -41.64 12.49
N LEU A 31 4.95 -42.57 12.39
CA LEU A 31 6.37 -42.31 12.61
C LEU A 31 6.72 -41.67 13.97
N ARG A 32 5.84 -41.83 14.96
CA ARG A 32 6.05 -41.33 16.31
C ARG A 32 7.39 -41.78 16.92
N PRO A 33 7.77 -43.08 16.94
CA PRO A 33 9.02 -43.49 17.56
C PRO A 33 10.26 -42.98 16.80
N GLU A 34 10.19 -42.87 15.47
CA GLU A 34 11.25 -42.31 14.63
C GLU A 34 11.48 -40.83 14.94
N ILE A 35 10.40 -40.05 15.05
CA ILE A 35 10.47 -38.62 15.39
C ILE A 35 10.95 -38.43 16.83
N GLU A 36 10.47 -39.25 17.79
CA GLU A 36 10.95 -39.22 19.18
C GLU A 36 12.46 -39.52 19.27
N ARG A 37 12.98 -40.48 18.49
CA ARG A 37 14.43 -40.73 18.38
C ARG A 37 15.18 -39.55 17.80
N LEU A 38 14.65 -38.92 16.75
CA LEU A 38 15.28 -37.75 16.14
C LEU A 38 15.31 -36.53 17.09
N ILE A 39 14.25 -36.33 17.88
CA ILE A 39 14.20 -35.31 18.95
C ILE A 39 15.24 -35.63 20.02
N ALA A 40 15.32 -36.88 20.48
CA ALA A 40 16.32 -37.30 21.46
C ALA A 40 17.76 -37.07 20.98
N TYR A 41 18.02 -37.29 19.69
CA TYR A 41 19.31 -36.98 19.07
C TYR A 41 19.66 -35.49 19.14
N HIS A 42 18.70 -34.60 18.82
CA HIS A 42 18.91 -33.15 18.94
C HIS A 42 19.07 -32.71 20.40
N GLU A 43 18.30 -33.26 21.34
CA GLU A 43 18.44 -32.96 22.76
C GLU A 43 19.82 -33.38 23.31
N GLN A 44 20.41 -34.48 22.82
CA GLN A 44 21.76 -34.90 23.21
C GLN A 44 22.84 -33.90 22.73
N LEU A 45 22.62 -33.22 21.61
CA LEU A 45 23.53 -32.24 21.02
C LEU A 45 23.33 -30.81 21.57
N MET A 46 22.42 -30.59 22.51
CA MET A 46 22.20 -29.28 23.12
C MET A 46 23.48 -28.71 23.73
N GLY A 47 23.85 -27.50 23.31
CA GLY A 47 25.08 -26.80 23.72
C GLY A 47 26.37 -27.33 23.09
N GLN A 48 26.30 -28.40 22.29
CA GLN A 48 27.44 -28.95 21.55
C GLN A 48 27.65 -28.18 20.23
N PRO A 49 28.90 -28.11 19.72
CA PRO A 49 29.21 -27.47 18.45
C PRO A 49 28.67 -28.28 17.25
N ARG A 50 28.32 -27.57 16.18
CA ARG A 50 27.70 -28.12 14.97
C ARG A 50 28.51 -29.22 14.29
N ARG A 51 29.83 -29.19 14.37
CA ARG A 51 30.70 -30.29 13.89
C ARG A 51 30.42 -31.65 14.53
N GLN A 52 29.77 -31.71 15.70
CA GLN A 52 29.34 -32.97 16.32
C GLN A 52 28.03 -33.51 15.73
N PHE A 53 27.28 -32.70 14.99
CA PHE A 53 26.05 -33.13 14.33
C PHE A 53 26.39 -34.01 13.12
N SER A 54 26.02 -35.29 13.20
CA SER A 54 26.12 -36.23 12.09
C SER A 54 24.81 -36.29 11.31
N GLN A 55 24.87 -35.87 10.04
CA GLN A 55 23.71 -35.93 9.17
C GLN A 55 23.26 -37.39 8.92
N ASP A 56 24.19 -38.34 8.94
CA ASP A 56 23.88 -39.75 8.69
C ASP A 56 23.24 -40.43 9.90
N GLU A 57 23.64 -40.07 11.13
CA GLU A 57 22.97 -40.53 12.36
C GLU A 57 21.54 -39.97 12.43
N ALA A 58 21.36 -38.67 12.16
CA ALA A 58 20.04 -38.06 12.11
C ALA A 58 19.12 -38.73 11.07
N ARG A 59 19.68 -39.10 9.90
CA ARG A 59 18.94 -39.87 8.89
C ARG A 59 18.60 -41.28 9.34
N ALA A 60 19.52 -41.96 10.02
CA ALA A 60 19.32 -43.31 10.53
C ALA A 60 18.18 -43.39 11.57
N CYS A 61 17.91 -42.32 12.32
CA CYS A 61 16.77 -42.26 13.25
C CYS A 61 15.40 -42.48 12.57
N VAL A 62 15.28 -42.03 11.31
CA VAL A 62 14.02 -42.05 10.54
C VAL A 62 14.00 -43.18 9.50
N GLY A 63 15.15 -43.51 8.90
CA GLY A 63 15.30 -44.56 7.90
C GLY A 63 15.00 -44.14 6.45
N ASP A 64 14.03 -43.25 6.22
CA ASP A 64 13.78 -42.65 4.89
C ASP A 64 14.55 -41.33 4.74
N TYR A 65 15.50 -41.26 3.81
CA TYR A 65 16.38 -40.11 3.60
C TYR A 65 15.61 -38.80 3.32
N ARG A 66 14.57 -38.88 2.48
CA ARG A 66 13.79 -37.70 2.06
C ARG A 66 12.99 -37.15 3.23
N LEU A 67 12.37 -38.07 3.96
CA LEU A 67 11.60 -37.71 5.13
C LEU A 67 12.48 -37.18 6.27
N ALA A 68 13.64 -37.81 6.50
CA ALA A 68 14.62 -37.35 7.48
C ALA A 68 15.03 -35.89 7.21
N HIS A 69 15.35 -35.55 5.97
CA HIS A 69 15.69 -34.17 5.60
C HIS A 69 14.57 -33.19 5.94
N CYS A 70 13.32 -33.53 5.61
CA CYS A 70 12.17 -32.67 5.90
C CYS A 70 11.87 -32.56 7.40
N LEU A 71 12.07 -33.64 8.18
CA LEU A 71 11.88 -33.64 9.63
C LEU A 71 12.98 -32.89 10.37
N ILE A 72 14.25 -33.00 9.93
CA ILE A 72 15.36 -32.18 10.43
C ILE A 72 15.07 -30.70 10.18
N ALA A 73 14.60 -30.37 8.98
CA ALA A 73 14.16 -29.01 8.69
C ALA A 73 13.01 -28.59 9.61
N ALA A 74 11.98 -29.44 9.82
CA ALA A 74 10.88 -29.13 10.73
C ALA A 74 11.36 -28.83 12.17
N LEU A 75 12.35 -29.59 12.67
CA LEU A 75 12.97 -29.37 13.97
C LEU A 75 13.69 -28.01 14.07
N SER A 76 14.08 -27.41 12.95
CA SER A 76 14.65 -26.06 12.92
C SER A 76 13.68 -24.97 13.38
N ALA A 77 12.43 -25.29 13.72
CA ALA A 77 11.51 -24.35 14.38
C ALA A 77 11.68 -24.32 15.91
N TRP A 78 12.37 -25.30 16.48
CA TRP A 78 12.67 -25.37 17.92
C TRP A 78 14.16 -25.28 18.20
N TYR A 79 14.99 -25.86 17.34
CA TYR A 79 16.43 -25.91 17.48
C TYR A 79 17.10 -24.98 16.47
N HIS A 80 18.03 -24.16 16.92
CA HIS A 80 18.79 -23.25 16.06
C HIS A 80 20.28 -23.35 16.39
N TRP A 81 21.10 -23.17 15.36
CA TRP A 81 22.53 -23.04 15.53
C TRP A 81 22.85 -21.58 15.82
N GLN A 82 23.58 -21.33 16.90
CA GLN A 82 23.90 -19.99 17.34
C GLN A 82 25.41 -19.86 17.57
N GLN A 83 25.98 -18.79 17.01
CA GLN A 83 27.37 -18.42 17.26
C GLN A 83 27.56 -18.04 18.74
N ARG A 84 28.63 -18.55 19.36
CA ARG A 84 29.02 -18.14 20.72
C ARG A 84 29.58 -16.73 20.67
N SER A 85 29.24 -15.91 21.66
CA SER A 85 29.81 -14.56 21.71
C SER A 85 31.29 -14.60 22.10
N TRP A 86 32.07 -13.68 21.54
CA TRP A 86 33.48 -13.47 21.89
C TRP A 86 33.67 -13.35 23.41
N SER A 87 32.83 -12.53 24.06
CA SER A 87 32.85 -12.31 25.51
C SER A 87 32.53 -13.55 26.34
N GLU A 88 31.57 -14.39 25.94
CA GLU A 88 31.23 -15.62 26.68
C GLU A 88 32.38 -16.63 26.67
N VAL A 89 33.12 -16.70 25.56
CA VAL A 89 34.27 -17.60 25.46
C VAL A 89 35.38 -17.20 26.45
N PHE A 90 35.63 -15.90 26.62
CA PHE A 90 36.62 -15.41 27.57
C PHE A 90 36.26 -15.60 29.04
N GLN A 91 34.98 -15.81 29.38
CA GLN A 91 34.62 -16.26 30.73
C GLN A 91 35.23 -17.62 31.09
N ARG A 92 35.54 -18.45 30.09
CA ARG A 92 36.18 -19.76 30.26
C ARG A 92 37.70 -19.70 30.14
N ILE A 93 38.22 -18.88 29.22
CA ILE A 93 39.67 -18.78 28.96
C ILE A 93 40.35 -17.93 30.06
N GLY A 94 39.74 -16.81 30.45
CA GLY A 94 40.27 -15.88 31.44
C GLY A 94 40.20 -14.42 30.99
N SER A 95 39.95 -13.51 31.94
CA SER A 95 39.78 -12.07 31.71
C SER A 95 41.08 -11.33 31.37
N GLU A 96 42.23 -11.87 31.75
CA GLU A 96 43.54 -11.24 31.48
C GLU A 96 43.89 -11.28 29.99
N SER A 97 43.74 -12.43 29.34
CA SER A 97 43.95 -12.60 27.90
C SER A 97 42.98 -11.72 27.09
N GLN A 98 41.72 -11.60 27.53
CA GLN A 98 40.75 -10.72 26.91
C GLN A 98 41.21 -9.26 26.95
N SER A 99 41.68 -8.79 28.12
CA SER A 99 42.14 -7.41 28.29
C SER A 99 43.36 -7.10 27.42
N LEU A 100 44.30 -8.05 27.28
CA LEU A 100 45.48 -7.91 26.40
C LEU A 100 45.09 -7.78 24.92
N LEU A 101 44.14 -8.60 24.46
CA LEU A 101 43.61 -8.52 23.10
C LEU A 101 42.88 -7.21 22.86
N GLU A 102 42.04 -6.76 23.81
CA GLU A 102 41.33 -5.49 23.72
C GLU A 102 42.28 -4.28 23.68
N MET A 103 43.36 -4.28 24.47
CA MET A 103 44.41 -3.26 24.41
C MET A 103 45.13 -3.23 23.05
N ALA A 104 45.21 -4.37 22.37
CA ALA A 104 45.73 -4.48 21.00
C ALA A 104 44.67 -4.19 19.91
N GLY A 105 43.45 -3.82 20.28
CA GLY A 105 42.35 -3.54 19.34
C GLY A 105 41.68 -4.79 18.75
N ILE A 106 41.90 -5.97 19.36
CA ILE A 106 41.38 -7.26 18.90
C ILE A 106 40.14 -7.63 19.73
N THR A 107 38.97 -7.50 19.11
CA THR A 107 37.65 -7.72 19.72
C THR A 107 36.80 -8.78 18.99
N SER A 108 37.37 -9.43 17.97
CA SER A 108 36.65 -10.40 17.14
C SER A 108 37.59 -11.43 16.50
N PRO A 109 37.08 -12.60 16.06
CA PRO A 109 37.87 -13.63 15.37
C PRO A 109 38.55 -13.11 14.10
N ILE A 110 37.89 -12.21 13.37
CA ILE A 110 38.43 -11.59 12.16
C ILE A 110 39.67 -10.74 12.48
N GLN A 111 39.59 -9.90 13.52
CA GLN A 111 40.73 -9.08 13.95
C GLN A 111 41.88 -9.94 14.47
N LEU A 112 41.58 -11.03 15.18
CA LEU A 112 42.60 -11.96 15.66
C LEU A 112 43.32 -12.65 14.50
N ARG A 113 42.59 -13.07 13.45
CA ARG A 113 43.18 -13.61 12.21
C ARG A 113 44.08 -12.59 11.52
N LEU A 114 43.64 -11.33 11.40
CA LEU A 114 44.45 -10.26 10.81
C LEU A 114 45.75 -10.04 11.61
N ALA A 115 45.66 -9.94 12.93
CA ALA A 115 46.85 -9.79 13.79
C ALA A 115 47.82 -10.97 13.65
N LEU A 116 47.30 -12.20 13.53
CA LEU A 116 48.13 -13.37 13.26
C LEU A 116 48.80 -13.30 11.88
N TYR A 117 48.08 -12.87 10.85
CA TYR A 117 48.65 -12.72 9.51
C TYR A 117 49.72 -11.63 9.46
N ASP A 118 49.51 -10.51 10.13
CA ASP A 118 50.51 -9.45 10.27
C ASP A 118 51.76 -9.96 11.00
N TYR A 119 51.58 -10.71 12.09
CA TYR A 119 52.68 -11.34 12.81
C TYR A 119 53.49 -12.30 11.92
N VAL A 120 52.81 -13.15 11.13
CA VAL A 120 53.45 -14.08 10.19
C VAL A 120 54.15 -13.32 9.03
N ASN A 121 53.57 -12.22 8.55
CA ASN A 121 54.20 -11.36 7.55
C ASN A 121 55.52 -10.79 8.05
N GLU A 122 55.54 -10.29 9.28
CA GLU A 122 56.72 -9.68 9.90
C GLU A 122 57.82 -10.70 10.23
N HIS A 123 57.44 -11.88 10.74
CA HIS A 123 58.41 -12.83 11.32
C HIS A 123 58.77 -14.00 10.39
N GLN A 124 57.91 -14.32 9.41
CA GLN A 124 58.03 -15.50 8.53
C GLN A 124 57.88 -15.14 7.04
N GLN A 125 58.05 -13.87 6.67
CA GLN A 125 57.90 -13.37 5.29
C GLN A 125 56.56 -13.74 4.64
N GLY A 126 55.50 -13.88 5.44
CA GLY A 126 54.14 -14.11 4.99
C GLY A 126 53.79 -15.56 4.62
N PHE A 127 54.69 -16.51 4.86
CA PHE A 127 54.42 -17.93 4.66
C PHE A 127 54.78 -18.74 5.91
N LEU A 128 53.83 -19.54 6.38
CA LEU A 128 54.01 -20.40 7.55
C LEU A 128 53.95 -21.87 7.12
N ASP A 129 55.10 -22.55 7.10
CA ASP A 129 55.16 -23.96 6.77
C ASP A 129 54.66 -24.86 7.92
N ALA A 130 54.40 -26.14 7.62
CA ALA A 130 53.84 -27.08 8.59
C ALA A 130 54.81 -27.43 9.75
N GLN A 131 56.12 -27.36 9.55
CA GLN A 131 57.13 -27.65 10.57
C GLN A 131 57.24 -26.50 11.58
N GLU A 132 57.13 -25.26 11.11
CA GLU A 132 57.27 -24.04 11.91
C GLU A 132 55.94 -23.52 12.48
N ARG A 133 54.79 -24.00 11.98
CA ARG A 133 53.45 -23.55 12.40
C ARG A 133 53.26 -23.61 13.91
N ALA A 134 53.55 -24.75 14.53
CA ALA A 134 53.31 -24.94 15.97
C ALA A 134 54.13 -23.97 16.82
N ALA A 135 55.42 -23.82 16.50
CA ALA A 135 56.31 -22.91 17.23
C ALA A 135 55.91 -21.44 17.04
N THR A 136 55.48 -21.06 15.85
CA THR A 136 55.07 -19.68 15.54
C THR A 136 53.75 -19.32 16.23
N LEU A 137 52.75 -20.21 16.18
CA LEU A 137 51.47 -19.99 16.87
C LEU A 137 51.67 -19.91 18.40
N GLN A 138 52.57 -20.70 18.96
CA GLN A 138 52.88 -20.64 20.39
C GLN A 138 53.53 -19.30 20.80
N LYS A 139 54.41 -18.74 19.95
CA LYS A 139 54.99 -17.41 20.19
C LYS A 139 53.95 -16.30 20.09
N PHE A 140 53.08 -16.36 19.07
CA PHE A 140 51.98 -15.40 18.92
C PHE A 140 51.01 -15.49 20.11
N SER A 141 50.58 -16.70 20.49
CA SER A 141 49.64 -16.90 21.60
C SER A 141 50.21 -16.41 22.94
N ALA A 142 51.51 -16.59 23.18
CA ALA A 142 52.20 -16.12 24.39
C ALA A 142 52.13 -14.59 24.56
N THR A 143 52.09 -13.82 23.46
CA THR A 143 51.96 -12.35 23.49
C THR A 143 50.67 -11.91 24.18
N TYR A 144 49.60 -12.70 24.03
CA TYR A 144 48.28 -12.44 24.61
C TYR A 144 47.94 -13.36 25.79
N GLN A 145 48.93 -14.10 26.31
CA GLN A 145 48.73 -15.09 27.37
C GLN A 145 47.61 -16.10 27.03
N LEU A 146 47.55 -16.54 25.76
CA LEU A 146 46.63 -17.56 25.29
C LEU A 146 47.32 -18.92 25.19
N GLY A 147 46.60 -19.98 25.56
CA GLY A 147 46.98 -21.34 25.19
C GLY A 147 46.92 -21.53 23.67
N ALA A 148 47.76 -22.43 23.12
CA ALA A 148 47.75 -22.71 21.69
C ALA A 148 46.39 -23.24 21.20
N SER A 149 45.73 -24.09 21.99
CA SER A 149 44.38 -24.60 21.72
C SER A 149 43.31 -23.51 21.76
N ASP A 150 43.45 -22.55 22.67
CA ASP A 150 42.51 -21.43 22.81
C ASP A 150 42.63 -20.47 21.64
N LEU A 151 43.87 -20.20 21.19
CA LEU A 151 44.12 -19.44 19.98
C LEU A 151 43.46 -20.11 18.76
N GLU A 152 43.70 -21.41 18.55
CA GLU A 152 43.10 -22.14 17.42
C GLU A 152 41.57 -22.12 17.47
N TYR A 153 40.99 -22.26 18.66
CA TYR A 153 39.54 -22.16 18.85
C TYR A 153 39.01 -20.75 18.53
N LEU A 154 39.64 -19.70 19.05
CA LEU A 154 39.24 -18.30 18.82
C LEU A 154 39.35 -17.89 17.35
N LEU A 155 40.33 -18.42 16.61
CA LEU A 155 40.49 -18.16 15.18
C LEU A 155 39.34 -18.75 14.33
N ALA A 156 38.75 -19.85 14.80
CA ALA A 156 37.64 -20.56 14.14
C ALA A 156 36.27 -20.28 14.76
N LEU A 157 36.19 -19.40 15.77
CA LEU A 157 34.99 -19.21 16.58
C LEU A 157 33.78 -18.76 15.75
N ASP A 158 33.98 -18.00 14.67
CA ASP A 158 32.93 -17.53 13.77
C ASP A 158 32.64 -18.49 12.59
N SER A 159 33.14 -19.72 12.64
CA SER A 159 32.81 -20.79 11.68
C SER A 159 31.46 -21.42 12.01
N ASP A 160 30.71 -21.84 10.99
CA ASP A 160 29.48 -22.63 11.14
C ASP A 160 29.70 -23.88 12.01
N ASP A 161 30.89 -24.51 11.93
CA ASP A 161 31.23 -25.73 12.66
C ASP A 161 31.25 -25.57 14.19
N GLU A 162 31.48 -24.35 14.69
CA GLU A 162 31.55 -24.03 16.12
C GLU A 162 30.25 -23.41 16.66
N GLU A 163 29.24 -23.21 15.80
CA GLU A 163 27.89 -22.84 16.25
C GLU A 163 27.37 -23.89 17.23
N VAL A 164 26.73 -23.45 18.31
CA VAL A 164 26.14 -24.37 19.29
C VAL A 164 24.65 -24.56 19.04
N LEU A 165 24.17 -25.78 19.28
CA LEU A 165 22.74 -26.06 19.21
C LEU A 165 22.04 -25.46 20.43
N THR A 166 21.11 -24.55 20.19
CA THR A 166 20.26 -23.96 21.22
C THR A 166 18.79 -24.23 20.91
N ARG A 167 17.95 -24.11 21.94
CA ARG A 167 16.50 -24.27 21.86
C ARG A 167 15.83 -23.13 22.60
N ASP A 168 14.91 -22.46 21.91
CA ASP A 168 14.24 -21.29 22.48
C ASP A 168 13.15 -21.64 23.50
N SER A 169 12.60 -22.87 23.42
CA SER A 169 11.56 -23.34 24.33
C SER A 169 12.17 -23.97 25.58
N PRO A 170 11.48 -24.00 26.73
CA PRO A 170 11.95 -24.72 27.91
C PRO A 170 11.84 -26.24 27.76
N ARG A 171 10.85 -26.74 27.00
CA ARG A 171 10.64 -28.19 26.74
C ARG A 171 10.78 -28.56 25.26
N PRO A 172 11.30 -29.77 24.93
CA PRO A 172 11.39 -30.24 23.56
C PRO A 172 9.99 -30.37 22.94
N PRO A 173 9.86 -30.29 21.60
CA PRO A 173 8.59 -30.53 20.93
C PRO A 173 8.13 -31.97 21.12
N SER A 174 6.82 -32.21 21.02
CA SER A 174 6.31 -33.57 20.89
C SER A 174 6.47 -34.06 19.45
N ALA A 175 6.49 -35.39 19.25
CA ALA A 175 6.51 -35.95 17.89
C ALA A 175 5.30 -35.51 17.05
N GLN A 176 4.15 -35.28 17.69
CA GLN A 176 2.96 -34.78 17.01
C GLN A 176 3.14 -33.33 16.54
N ASP A 177 3.82 -32.48 17.31
CA ASP A 177 4.11 -31.09 16.92
C ASP A 177 4.99 -31.04 15.67
N VAL A 178 6.05 -31.86 15.66
CA VAL A 178 6.97 -31.96 14.52
C VAL A 178 6.25 -32.51 13.28
N ALA A 179 5.43 -33.57 13.43
CA ALA A 179 4.65 -34.13 12.33
C ALA A 179 3.63 -33.12 11.76
N THR A 180 2.97 -32.37 12.63
CA THR A 180 2.00 -31.33 12.25
C THR A 180 2.69 -30.21 11.47
N LEU A 181 3.86 -29.77 11.92
CA LEU A 181 4.63 -28.74 11.25
C LEU A 181 5.21 -29.22 9.91
N TYR A 182 5.68 -30.47 9.85
CA TYR A 182 6.07 -31.11 8.60
C TYR A 182 4.92 -31.08 7.58
N ASN A 183 3.71 -31.49 7.98
CA ASN A 183 2.54 -31.46 7.10
C ASN A 183 2.24 -30.05 6.58
N GLN A 184 2.30 -29.04 7.45
CA GLN A 184 2.13 -27.65 7.05
C GLN A 184 3.16 -27.23 6.00
N TRP A 185 4.45 -27.48 6.24
CA TRP A 185 5.49 -27.06 5.31
C TRP A 185 5.50 -27.87 4.02
N ALA A 186 5.09 -29.15 4.07
CA ALA A 186 4.90 -29.95 2.87
C ALA A 186 3.79 -29.39 1.98
N PHE A 187 2.67 -28.97 2.59
CA PHE A 187 1.58 -28.29 1.90
C PHE A 187 2.02 -26.95 1.29
N GLU A 188 2.66 -26.10 2.10
CA GLU A 188 3.12 -24.79 1.64
C GLU A 188 4.17 -24.92 0.53
N SER A 189 5.04 -25.94 0.57
CA SER A 189 5.99 -26.26 -0.50
C SER A 189 5.31 -26.51 -1.85
N ALA A 190 4.10 -27.08 -1.86
CA ALA A 190 3.31 -27.20 -3.09
C ALA A 190 2.87 -25.82 -3.60
N LEU A 191 2.39 -24.94 -2.71
CA LEU A 191 1.94 -23.59 -3.05
C LEU A 191 3.09 -22.71 -3.57
N PHE A 192 4.28 -22.83 -2.99
CA PHE A 192 5.48 -22.11 -3.44
C PHE A 192 5.88 -22.49 -4.88
N ASN A 193 5.51 -23.68 -5.34
CA ASN A 193 5.77 -24.18 -6.70
C ASN A 193 4.53 -24.15 -7.59
N ALA A 194 3.45 -23.48 -7.15
CA ALA A 194 2.23 -23.33 -7.91
C ALA A 194 2.34 -22.18 -8.92
N SER A 195 1.78 -22.38 -10.11
CA SER A 195 1.47 -21.31 -11.07
C SER A 195 0.16 -20.62 -10.73
N ASN A 196 -0.80 -21.36 -10.19
CA ASN A 196 -2.05 -20.85 -9.67
C ASN A 196 -2.67 -21.80 -8.63
N VAL A 197 -3.54 -21.25 -7.79
CA VAL A 197 -4.40 -21.95 -6.84
C VAL A 197 -5.84 -21.53 -7.13
N ARG A 198 -6.71 -22.49 -7.40
CA ARG A 198 -8.12 -22.28 -7.74
C ARG A 198 -9.01 -22.73 -6.60
N PHE A 199 -10.02 -21.92 -6.30
CA PHE A 199 -11.07 -22.22 -5.34
C PHE A 199 -12.43 -22.10 -6.02
N ILE A 200 -13.32 -23.04 -5.74
CA ILE A 200 -14.75 -22.94 -6.03
C ILE A 200 -15.45 -22.68 -4.70
N ILE A 201 -16.16 -21.56 -4.61
CA ILE A 201 -16.74 -21.05 -3.37
C ILE A 201 -18.26 -20.92 -3.53
N ASP A 202 -19.00 -21.51 -2.60
CA ASP A 202 -20.44 -21.29 -2.45
C ASP A 202 -20.65 -19.93 -1.74
N CYS A 203 -21.18 -18.96 -2.47
CA CYS A 203 -21.37 -17.60 -1.95
C CYS A 203 -22.34 -17.56 -0.76
N ASN A 204 -23.41 -18.37 -0.77
CA ASN A 204 -24.41 -18.36 0.30
C ASN A 204 -23.82 -18.93 1.59
N ALA A 205 -23.10 -20.05 1.49
CA ALA A 205 -22.38 -20.62 2.62
C ALA A 205 -21.31 -19.65 3.18
N PHE A 206 -20.63 -18.92 2.29
CA PHE A 206 -19.62 -17.92 2.66
C PHE A 206 -20.22 -16.70 3.37
N GLU A 207 -21.40 -16.23 2.98
CA GLU A 207 -22.08 -15.13 3.66
C GLU A 207 -22.64 -15.55 5.03
N HIS A 208 -23.31 -16.71 5.11
CA HIS A 208 -23.82 -17.25 6.38
C HIS A 208 -22.70 -17.55 7.37
N ALA A 209 -21.50 -17.86 6.89
CA ALA A 209 -20.30 -17.98 7.71
C ALA A 209 -19.89 -16.67 8.42
N GLN A 210 -20.43 -15.52 8.00
CA GLN A 210 -19.90 -14.19 8.32
C GLN A 210 -20.92 -13.18 8.85
N SER A 211 -22.22 -13.50 8.91
CA SER A 211 -23.30 -12.63 9.43
C SER A 211 -23.20 -12.26 10.93
N GLY A 212 -22.04 -12.46 11.56
CA GLY A 212 -21.68 -11.95 12.89
C GLY A 212 -20.42 -11.06 12.88
N THR A 213 -20.20 -10.26 11.84
CA THR A 213 -19.13 -9.24 11.78
C THR A 213 -19.71 -7.84 11.57
N ASP A 214 -19.34 -6.91 12.45
CA ASP A 214 -19.60 -5.47 12.32
C ASP A 214 -18.79 -4.92 11.14
N LEU A 215 -19.44 -4.82 9.98
CA LEU A 215 -19.03 -3.89 8.94
C LEU A 215 -19.45 -2.47 9.40
N PRO A 216 -18.66 -1.42 9.13
CA PRO A 216 -19.11 -0.05 9.38
C PRO A 216 -20.42 0.18 8.62
N ALA A 217 -21.45 0.58 9.36
CA ALA A 217 -22.77 0.89 8.83
C ALA A 217 -22.70 2.17 7.97
N GLY A 218 -22.21 2.04 6.74
CA GLY A 218 -22.11 3.13 5.77
C GLY A 218 -22.29 2.70 4.31
N ALA A 219 -22.15 1.40 4.01
CA ALA A 219 -22.31 0.85 2.66
C ALA A 219 -23.54 -0.07 2.52
N ALA A 220 -24.54 0.08 3.40
CA ALA A 220 -25.74 -0.77 3.45
C ALA A 220 -26.94 -0.19 2.67
N GLY A 221 -26.73 0.84 1.86
CA GLY A 221 -27.74 1.38 0.95
C GLY A 221 -27.47 0.92 -0.49
N GLN A 222 -28.30 0.00 -1.00
CA GLN A 222 -28.34 -0.48 -2.39
C GLN A 222 -27.23 -1.46 -2.82
N ILE A 223 -27.29 -2.71 -2.37
CA ILE A 223 -26.64 -3.84 -3.09
C ILE A 223 -27.60 -5.03 -3.10
N GLY A 224 -27.93 -5.51 -4.30
CA GLY A 224 -28.64 -6.77 -4.49
C GLY A 224 -27.80 -7.97 -4.07
N THR A 225 -28.46 -8.94 -3.44
CA THR A 225 -28.13 -10.38 -3.45
C THR A 225 -26.65 -10.79 -3.36
N GLY A 226 -26.17 -10.96 -2.13
CA GLY A 226 -25.15 -11.89 -1.62
C GLY A 226 -23.75 -12.06 -2.25
N ILE A 227 -23.62 -12.07 -3.58
CA ILE A 227 -22.35 -12.36 -4.27
C ILE A 227 -21.38 -11.18 -4.15
N GLY A 228 -21.89 -9.95 -4.18
CA GLY A 228 -21.07 -8.73 -4.14
C GLY A 228 -20.24 -8.61 -2.85
N THR A 229 -20.81 -9.00 -1.71
CA THR A 229 -20.12 -8.98 -0.40
C THR A 229 -18.95 -9.97 -0.38
N VAL A 230 -19.18 -11.19 -0.88
CA VAL A 230 -18.17 -12.26 -0.96
C VAL A 230 -17.01 -11.82 -1.84
N VAL A 231 -17.32 -11.28 -3.03
CA VAL A 231 -16.33 -10.76 -3.98
C VAL A 231 -15.47 -9.68 -3.32
N LYS A 232 -16.08 -8.63 -2.75
CA LYS A 232 -15.34 -7.54 -2.09
C LYS A 232 -14.40 -8.07 -1.02
N ARG A 233 -14.84 -9.03 -0.22
CA ARG A 233 -14.01 -9.59 0.85
C ARG A 233 -12.84 -10.41 0.35
N LEU A 234 -13.04 -11.28 -0.64
CA LEU A 234 -11.94 -12.06 -1.23
C LEU A 234 -10.90 -11.15 -1.89
N CYS A 235 -11.37 -10.10 -2.57
CA CYS A 235 -10.51 -9.06 -3.13
C CYS A 235 -9.70 -8.37 -2.04
N TYR A 236 -10.36 -7.88 -1.00
CA TYR A 236 -9.71 -7.24 0.15
C TYR A 236 -8.63 -8.13 0.78
N LEU A 237 -8.91 -9.42 0.98
CA LEU A 237 -7.92 -10.36 1.54
C LEU A 237 -6.71 -10.56 0.62
N ALA A 238 -6.95 -10.69 -0.69
CA ALA A 238 -5.90 -10.87 -1.68
C ALA A 238 -5.02 -9.61 -1.80
N ARG A 239 -5.65 -8.44 -1.87
CA ARG A 239 -5.04 -7.10 -1.86
C ARG A 239 -4.19 -6.84 -0.62
N ARG A 240 -4.75 -7.07 0.57
CA ARG A 240 -4.05 -6.97 1.86
C ARG A 240 -2.79 -7.83 1.94
N LEU A 241 -2.77 -8.97 1.27
CA LEU A 241 -1.61 -9.85 1.21
C LEU A 241 -0.78 -9.66 -0.05
N GLY A 242 -1.14 -8.74 -0.95
CA GLY A 242 -0.46 -8.50 -2.22
C GLY A 242 -0.37 -9.75 -3.10
N VAL A 243 -1.45 -10.55 -3.13
CA VAL A 243 -1.58 -11.76 -3.96
C VAL A 243 -2.47 -11.43 -5.15
N TYR A 244 -1.97 -11.68 -6.36
CA TYR A 244 -2.74 -11.49 -7.58
C TYR A 244 -3.86 -12.52 -7.67
N TYR A 245 -5.01 -12.07 -8.14
CA TYR A 245 -6.18 -12.90 -8.25
C TYR A 245 -6.99 -12.60 -9.51
N ASP A 246 -7.82 -13.57 -9.86
CA ASP A 246 -8.88 -13.44 -10.84
C ASP A 246 -10.17 -14.06 -10.30
N LEU A 247 -11.30 -13.47 -10.66
CA LEU A 247 -12.63 -13.88 -10.22
C LEU A 247 -13.54 -14.06 -11.43
N THR A 248 -14.13 -15.24 -11.51
CA THR A 248 -15.24 -15.55 -12.42
C THR A 248 -16.40 -16.14 -11.62
N TYR A 249 -17.61 -16.03 -12.14
CA TYR A 249 -18.80 -16.58 -11.50
C TYR A 249 -19.57 -17.42 -12.51
N ASP A 250 -20.25 -18.45 -12.03
CA ASP A 250 -21.20 -19.22 -12.84
C ASP A 250 -22.61 -18.68 -12.54
N PRO A 251 -23.35 -18.14 -13.54
CA PRO A 251 -24.71 -17.67 -13.31
C PRO A 251 -25.59 -18.83 -12.83
N SER A 252 -26.20 -18.68 -11.65
CA SER A 252 -27.04 -19.69 -11.03
C SER A 252 -28.14 -20.18 -11.99
N SER A 253 -28.19 -21.49 -12.24
CA SER A 253 -29.42 -22.14 -12.70
C SER A 253 -30.47 -22.07 -11.60
N ALA A 254 -31.77 -22.10 -11.93
CA ALA A 254 -32.90 -21.80 -11.02
C ALA A 254 -32.98 -22.59 -9.70
N ASN A 255 -32.09 -23.57 -9.44
CA ASN A 255 -32.04 -24.41 -8.25
C ASN A 255 -30.64 -24.56 -7.60
N THR A 256 -29.60 -23.85 -8.03
CA THR A 256 -28.24 -23.97 -7.45
C THR A 256 -27.70 -22.65 -6.91
N ALA A 257 -27.05 -22.69 -5.74
CA ALA A 257 -26.38 -21.54 -5.15
C ALA A 257 -25.31 -20.99 -6.11
N PRO A 258 -25.10 -19.67 -6.17
CA PRO A 258 -24.11 -19.08 -7.07
C PRO A 258 -22.70 -19.48 -6.65
N LEU A 259 -21.97 -20.11 -7.58
CA LEU A 259 -20.59 -20.52 -7.39
C LEU A 259 -19.64 -19.43 -7.91
N LEU A 260 -18.66 -19.10 -7.08
CA LEU A 260 -17.60 -18.16 -7.41
C LEU A 260 -16.28 -18.91 -7.58
N HIS A 261 -15.61 -18.65 -8.69
CA HIS A 261 -14.30 -19.21 -9.00
C HIS A 261 -13.23 -18.15 -8.70
N LEU A 262 -12.42 -18.40 -7.67
CA LEU A 262 -11.26 -17.58 -7.31
C LEU A 262 -9.99 -18.26 -7.79
N THR A 263 -9.23 -17.58 -8.65
CA THR A 263 -7.90 -18.01 -9.07
C THR A 263 -6.87 -17.10 -8.42
N LEU A 264 -6.01 -17.62 -7.55
CA LEU A 264 -4.85 -16.93 -7.01
C LEU A 264 -3.64 -17.30 -7.84
N TYR A 265 -2.91 -16.32 -8.38
CA TYR A 265 -1.70 -16.60 -9.14
C TYR A 265 -0.53 -16.86 -8.21
N GLY A 266 0.29 -17.84 -8.57
CA GLY A 266 1.43 -18.29 -7.79
C GLY A 266 2.77 -17.70 -8.24
N PRO A 267 3.86 -17.99 -7.50
CA PRO A 267 5.16 -17.35 -7.71
C PRO A 267 5.75 -17.54 -9.11
N GLN A 268 5.37 -18.60 -9.83
CA GLN A 268 5.90 -18.87 -11.16
C GLN A 268 5.38 -17.92 -12.25
N GLU A 269 4.25 -17.27 -12.01
CA GLU A 269 3.69 -16.27 -12.93
C GLU A 269 4.13 -14.84 -12.58
N MET A 270 5.05 -14.65 -11.62
CA MET A 270 5.38 -13.34 -11.07
C MET A 270 6.84 -12.95 -11.26
N THR A 271 7.07 -11.67 -11.57
CA THR A 271 8.39 -11.02 -11.56
C THR A 271 8.75 -10.58 -10.13
N GLY A 272 9.97 -10.87 -9.66
CA GLY A 272 10.44 -10.50 -8.31
C GLY A 272 10.93 -11.71 -7.51
N ALA A 273 11.12 -11.55 -6.18
CA ALA A 273 11.59 -12.63 -5.29
C ALA A 273 10.50 -13.71 -5.07
N PRO A 274 10.59 -14.90 -5.71
CA PRO A 274 9.48 -15.87 -5.71
C PRO A 274 9.15 -16.40 -4.32
N GLN A 275 10.15 -16.43 -3.43
CA GLN A 275 9.98 -16.91 -2.06
C GLN A 275 9.08 -15.99 -1.22
N GLN A 276 9.24 -14.67 -1.32
CA GLN A 276 8.43 -13.71 -0.57
C GLN A 276 6.98 -13.71 -1.08
N TYR A 277 6.78 -13.79 -2.39
CA TYR A 277 5.45 -13.90 -2.98
C TYR A 277 4.75 -15.20 -2.57
N GLY A 278 5.46 -16.34 -2.59
CA GLY A 278 4.88 -17.60 -2.16
C GLY A 278 4.49 -17.64 -0.68
N MET A 279 5.19 -16.89 0.20
CA MET A 279 4.80 -16.76 1.61
C MET A 279 3.48 -16.01 1.76
N ARG A 280 3.27 -14.97 0.95
CA ARG A 280 2.02 -14.20 0.89
C ARG A 280 0.85 -15.06 0.40
N LEU A 281 1.07 -15.82 -0.68
CA LEU A 281 0.10 -16.81 -1.18
C LEU A 281 -0.24 -17.86 -0.12
N ALA A 282 0.76 -18.47 0.51
CA ALA A 282 0.55 -19.46 1.57
C ALA A 282 -0.26 -18.87 2.73
N ARG A 283 0.01 -17.62 3.12
CA ARG A 283 -0.76 -16.91 4.16
C ARG A 283 -2.22 -16.70 3.76
N LEU A 284 -2.50 -16.37 2.51
CA LEU A 284 -3.88 -16.24 2.02
C LEU A 284 -4.59 -17.60 1.99
N CYS A 285 -3.93 -18.65 1.49
CA CYS A 285 -4.45 -20.01 1.53
C CYS A 285 -4.72 -20.48 2.96
N ARG A 286 -3.87 -20.14 3.94
CA ARG A 286 -4.10 -20.41 5.38
C ARG A 286 -5.41 -19.78 5.87
N LEU A 287 -5.67 -18.53 5.51
CA LEU A 287 -6.90 -17.83 5.89
C LEU A 287 -8.15 -18.44 5.25
N LEU A 288 -8.07 -18.83 3.97
CA LEU A 288 -9.21 -19.39 3.23
C LEU A 288 -9.52 -20.83 3.66
N LEU A 289 -8.48 -21.68 3.75
CA LEU A 289 -8.62 -23.11 4.06
C LEU A 289 -8.68 -23.39 5.56
N GLY A 290 -8.32 -22.42 6.40
CA GLY A 290 -8.42 -22.51 7.85
C GLY A 290 -7.40 -23.46 8.48
N TYR A 291 -6.12 -23.35 8.07
CA TYR A 291 -5.01 -24.10 8.66
C TYR A 291 -3.85 -23.19 9.11
N GLY A 292 -3.02 -23.69 10.02
CA GLY A 292 -1.78 -23.05 10.47
C GLY A 292 -1.77 -22.71 11.96
N SER A 293 -0.63 -22.97 12.60
CA SER A 293 -0.32 -22.52 13.95
C SER A 293 0.49 -21.22 13.89
N SER A 294 0.16 -20.23 14.70
CA SER A 294 1.05 -19.08 14.90
C SER A 294 2.32 -19.56 15.60
N PRO A 295 3.52 -19.10 15.20
CA PRO A 295 4.68 -19.24 16.04
C PRO A 295 4.43 -18.40 17.32
N ARG A 296 4.29 -19.12 18.44
CA ARG A 296 4.51 -18.70 19.83
C ARG A 296 3.98 -17.31 20.24
N GLN A 297 2.84 -17.30 20.94
CA GLN A 297 2.59 -16.41 22.08
C GLN A 297 1.48 -17.00 22.96
N VAL A 298 1.67 -16.92 24.27
CA VAL A 298 0.82 -17.52 25.31
C VAL A 298 -0.53 -16.80 25.39
N ALA A 299 -1.60 -17.60 25.46
CA ALA A 299 -3.01 -17.23 25.44
C ALA A 299 -3.51 -16.39 26.64
N THR A 300 -4.50 -15.53 26.36
CA THR A 300 -5.51 -15.04 27.33
C THR A 300 -6.92 -15.37 26.79
N ILE A 301 -7.75 -15.96 27.66
CA ILE A 301 -8.75 -16.99 27.30
C ILE A 301 -10.15 -16.44 26.89
N ALA A 302 -10.39 -15.12 26.86
CA ALA A 302 -11.76 -14.61 26.72
C ALA A 302 -12.23 -14.30 25.27
N HIS A 303 -11.33 -14.11 24.30
CA HIS A 303 -11.68 -13.78 22.89
C HIS A 303 -11.47 -14.92 21.88
N GLU A 304 -11.07 -16.10 22.35
CA GLU A 304 -10.59 -17.21 21.51
C GLU A 304 -11.70 -17.99 20.79
N ARG A 305 -12.89 -18.07 21.40
CA ARG A 305 -14.01 -18.88 20.85
C ARG A 305 -14.60 -18.34 19.55
N ASN A 306 -14.59 -17.02 19.33
CA ASN A 306 -15.20 -16.41 18.13
C ASN A 306 -14.34 -16.55 16.86
N LYS A 307 -13.01 -16.52 16.99
CA LYS A 307 -12.06 -16.59 15.84
C LYS A 307 -11.95 -18.02 15.29
N GLN A 308 -11.96 -19.02 16.18
CA GLN A 308 -11.89 -20.44 15.81
C GLN A 308 -13.18 -20.94 15.14
N LYS A 309 -14.34 -20.38 15.54
CA LYS A 309 -15.63 -20.62 14.87
C LYS A 309 -15.59 -20.09 13.42
N ARG A 310 -15.13 -18.84 13.23
CA ARG A 310 -15.03 -18.17 11.91
C ARG A 310 -14.14 -18.89 10.89
N SER A 311 -12.96 -19.37 11.30
CA SER A 311 -12.04 -20.09 10.39
C SER A 311 -12.62 -21.41 9.88
N LYS A 312 -13.30 -22.17 10.74
CA LYS A 312 -14.01 -23.40 10.33
C LYS A 312 -15.19 -23.12 9.40
N THR A 313 -15.76 -21.91 9.46
CA THR A 313 -16.93 -21.55 8.66
C THR A 313 -16.55 -21.12 7.25
N LEU A 314 -15.35 -20.56 7.02
CA LEU A 314 -14.82 -20.25 5.69
C LEU A 314 -14.46 -21.51 4.89
N THR A 315 -13.84 -22.51 5.53
CA THR A 315 -13.52 -23.79 4.90
C THR A 315 -14.77 -24.51 4.39
N ASN A 316 -15.89 -24.42 5.13
CA ASN A 316 -17.15 -25.06 4.75
C ASN A 316 -17.80 -24.45 3.49
N ALA A 317 -17.44 -23.22 3.12
CA ALA A 317 -17.91 -22.58 1.91
C ALA A 317 -17.09 -22.95 0.66
N ILE A 318 -15.92 -23.56 0.85
CA ILE A 318 -15.05 -23.98 -0.26
C ILE A 318 -15.51 -25.36 -0.71
N VAL A 319 -16.06 -25.43 -1.92
CA VAL A 319 -16.53 -26.66 -2.57
C VAL A 319 -15.35 -27.44 -3.11
N GLU A 320 -14.43 -26.76 -3.81
CA GLU A 320 -13.22 -27.36 -4.36
C GLU A 320 -12.02 -26.43 -4.21
N ALA A 321 -10.85 -27.00 -4.00
CA ALA A 321 -9.58 -26.29 -3.94
C ALA A 321 -8.48 -27.12 -4.60
N GLU A 322 -7.82 -26.55 -5.60
CA GLU A 322 -6.77 -27.22 -6.37
C GLU A 322 -5.63 -26.25 -6.69
N ALA A 323 -4.39 -26.73 -6.75
CA ALA A 323 -3.25 -25.95 -7.23
C ALA A 323 -2.61 -26.60 -8.46
N THR A 324 -2.18 -25.77 -9.41
CA THR A 324 -1.38 -26.21 -10.56
C THR A 324 0.10 -26.05 -10.21
N VAL A 325 0.74 -27.15 -9.80
CA VAL A 325 2.11 -27.20 -9.29
C VAL A 325 3.06 -27.71 -10.36
N HIS A 326 4.25 -27.11 -10.46
CA HIS A 326 5.25 -27.55 -11.44
C HIS A 326 6.48 -28.14 -10.76
N PHE A 327 6.91 -29.29 -11.26
CA PHE A 327 8.22 -29.88 -10.94
C PHE A 327 8.68 -30.75 -12.11
N LEU A 328 10.01 -30.90 -12.28
CA LEU A 328 10.59 -31.69 -13.38
C LEU A 328 10.05 -31.30 -14.78
N GLN A 329 9.87 -29.99 -15.02
CA GLN A 329 9.37 -29.43 -16.29
C GLN A 329 7.95 -29.89 -16.70
N ARG A 330 7.13 -30.37 -15.75
CA ARG A 330 5.73 -30.75 -15.99
C ARG A 330 4.80 -30.09 -14.98
N SER A 331 3.56 -29.87 -15.41
CA SER A 331 2.46 -29.39 -14.58
C SER A 331 1.65 -30.53 -13.99
N TYR A 332 1.32 -30.44 -12.71
CA TYR A 332 0.51 -31.40 -11.98
C TYR A 332 -0.60 -30.68 -11.22
N CYS A 333 -1.79 -31.30 -11.15
CA CYS A 333 -2.83 -30.86 -10.25
C CYS A 333 -2.57 -31.40 -8.84
N PHE A 334 -2.60 -30.52 -7.85
CA PHE A 334 -2.54 -30.84 -6.43
C PHE A 334 -3.91 -30.52 -5.80
N ALA A 335 -4.69 -31.57 -5.56
CA ALA A 335 -6.04 -31.45 -4.99
C ALA A 335 -5.98 -31.30 -3.46
N MET A 336 -6.65 -30.27 -2.93
CA MET A 336 -6.68 -29.93 -1.51
C MET A 336 -8.00 -30.41 -0.88
N ASN A 337 -8.21 -31.72 -0.84
CA ASN A 337 -9.44 -32.29 -0.33
C ASN A 337 -9.54 -32.23 1.21
N GLN A 338 -10.74 -32.45 1.75
CA GLN A 338 -11.00 -32.38 3.19
C GLN A 338 -10.14 -33.35 4.01
N THR A 339 -9.82 -34.53 3.47
CA THR A 339 -8.93 -35.51 4.12
C THR A 339 -7.53 -34.93 4.31
N LEU A 340 -6.97 -34.28 3.30
CA LEU A 340 -5.68 -33.61 3.40
C LEU A 340 -5.75 -32.44 4.38
N LEU A 341 -6.78 -31.60 4.27
CA LEU A 341 -6.94 -30.43 5.14
C LEU A 341 -7.06 -30.82 6.62
N SER A 342 -7.65 -31.99 6.93
CA SER A 342 -7.71 -32.51 8.31
C SER A 342 -6.35 -32.92 8.90
N LEU A 343 -5.31 -33.08 8.06
CA LEU A 343 -3.94 -33.40 8.50
C LEU A 343 -3.09 -32.14 8.73
N LEU A 344 -3.61 -30.96 8.38
CA LEU A 344 -2.94 -29.68 8.62
C LEU A 344 -3.25 -29.17 10.02
N PRO A 345 -2.36 -28.36 10.63
CA PRO A 345 -2.61 -27.77 11.95
C PRO A 345 -3.92 -26.99 11.94
N PRO A 346 -4.81 -27.21 12.92
CA PRO A 346 -5.97 -26.35 13.10
C PRO A 346 -5.51 -24.93 13.47
N VAL A 347 -6.30 -23.92 13.11
CA VAL A 347 -6.02 -22.55 13.53
C VAL A 347 -6.11 -22.44 15.05
N GLU A 348 -4.96 -22.29 15.71
CA GLU A 348 -4.84 -21.76 17.06
C GLU A 348 -4.67 -20.24 16.94
N ALA A 349 -5.53 -19.50 17.63
CA ALA A 349 -5.60 -18.04 17.49
C ALA A 349 -4.30 -17.38 17.96
N ALA A 350 -3.58 -16.72 17.05
CA ALA A 350 -2.55 -15.76 17.42
C ALA A 350 -3.17 -14.62 18.25
N PRO A 351 -2.60 -14.24 19.40
CA PRO A 351 -2.75 -12.88 19.91
C PRO A 351 -2.06 -11.93 18.92
N ASP A 352 -2.59 -10.72 18.80
CA ASP A 352 -2.17 -9.76 17.78
C ASP A 352 -0.65 -9.51 17.85
N SER A 353 0.06 -9.90 16.79
CA SER A 353 1.39 -9.36 16.56
C SER A 353 1.18 -7.92 16.10
N ASN A 354 1.57 -6.98 16.96
CA ASN A 354 1.86 -5.61 16.57
C ASN A 354 2.72 -5.67 15.31
N VAL A 355 2.10 -5.35 14.18
CA VAL A 355 2.81 -4.86 13.01
C VAL A 355 3.50 -3.59 13.50
N GLU A 356 4.80 -3.44 13.24
CA GLU A 356 5.55 -2.22 13.55
C GLU A 356 4.73 -0.99 13.11
N GLU A 357 4.13 -0.29 14.07
CA GLU A 357 3.57 1.03 13.87
C GLU A 357 4.73 2.00 13.67
N LEU A 358 4.84 2.54 12.46
CA LEU A 358 5.60 3.76 12.23
C LEU A 358 5.01 4.89 13.11
N PRO A 359 5.84 5.82 13.62
CA PRO A 359 5.48 6.64 14.77
C PRO A 359 4.26 7.53 14.54
N ALA A 360 3.39 7.58 15.54
CA ALA A 360 2.20 8.41 15.61
C ALA A 360 2.55 9.90 15.58
N TYR A 361 2.39 10.54 14.42
CA TYR A 361 2.17 11.97 14.32
C TYR A 361 1.23 12.31 13.16
N ALA A 362 -0.01 11.81 13.22
CA ALA A 362 -1.10 12.30 12.38
C ALA A 362 -2.45 11.90 13.01
N GLN A 363 -2.84 12.55 14.10
CA GLN A 363 -4.23 12.54 14.55
C GLN A 363 -4.79 13.96 14.47
N ARG A 364 -5.53 14.22 13.38
CA ARG A 364 -6.77 15.00 13.34
C ARG A 364 -7.34 14.97 11.92
N GLY A 365 -8.45 14.24 11.76
CA GLY A 365 -9.25 14.24 10.52
C GLY A 365 -9.95 12.90 10.27
N THR A 366 -11.21 12.81 10.69
CA THR A 366 -12.31 11.90 10.29
C THR A 366 -12.00 10.46 9.88
N ALA A 367 -12.63 9.54 10.62
CA ALA A 367 -12.74 8.08 10.44
C ALA A 367 -12.54 7.55 9.01
N ASP A 368 -11.42 6.86 8.80
CA ASP A 368 -11.30 5.76 7.84
C ASP A 368 -10.39 4.69 8.44
N ALA A 369 -10.81 3.42 8.32
CA ALA A 369 -10.02 2.25 8.71
C ALA A 369 -8.64 2.27 8.01
N PRO A 370 -7.58 1.62 8.54
CA PRO A 370 -6.26 1.63 7.92
C PRO A 370 -6.36 1.17 6.47
N SER A 371 -6.24 2.14 5.56
CA SER A 371 -6.63 1.97 4.17
C SER A 371 -5.44 1.34 3.44
N ILE A 372 -5.53 0.04 3.16
CA ILE A 372 -4.50 -0.67 2.43
C ILE A 372 -4.59 -0.22 0.96
N PHE A 373 -3.48 0.22 0.38
CA PHE A 373 -3.37 0.53 -1.05
C PHE A 373 -2.66 -0.63 -1.76
N ASP A 374 -3.08 -0.98 -2.97
CA ASP A 374 -2.42 -2.04 -3.74
C ASP A 374 -1.11 -1.55 -4.37
N SER A 375 -1.01 -0.24 -4.58
CA SER A 375 0.15 0.41 -5.16
C SER A 375 0.43 1.79 -4.55
N ASN A 376 1.71 2.20 -4.58
CA ASN A 376 2.10 3.58 -4.25
C ASN A 376 1.41 4.61 -5.15
N ILE A 377 1.02 4.21 -6.37
CA ILE A 377 0.32 5.07 -7.32
C ILE A 377 -1.09 5.37 -6.81
N GLU A 378 -1.85 4.36 -6.40
CA GLU A 378 -3.18 4.56 -5.79
C GLU A 378 -3.13 5.41 -4.53
N GLN A 379 -2.13 5.17 -3.68
CA GLN A 379 -1.92 5.95 -2.47
C GLN A 379 -1.68 7.43 -2.81
N SER A 380 -0.66 7.70 -3.63
CA SER A 380 -0.30 9.06 -4.01
C SER A 380 -1.44 9.79 -4.73
N PHE A 381 -2.20 9.08 -5.56
CA PHE A 381 -3.38 9.62 -6.24
C PHE A 381 -4.48 10.00 -5.25
N THR A 382 -4.78 9.14 -4.27
CA THR A 382 -5.80 9.39 -3.25
C THR A 382 -5.44 10.58 -2.38
N GLU A 383 -4.19 10.64 -1.90
CA GLU A 383 -3.67 11.77 -1.12
C GLU A 383 -3.75 13.08 -1.92
N ALA A 384 -3.34 13.06 -3.19
CA ALA A 384 -3.43 14.23 -4.08
C ALA A 384 -4.89 14.64 -4.34
N PHE A 385 -5.80 13.69 -4.51
CA PHE A 385 -7.23 13.97 -4.72
C PHE A 385 -7.85 14.64 -3.50
N ILE A 386 -7.59 14.12 -2.29
CA ILE A 386 -8.08 14.70 -1.03
C ILE A 386 -7.53 16.12 -0.84
N ALA A 387 -6.25 16.34 -1.13
CA ALA A 387 -5.65 17.68 -1.08
C ALA A 387 -6.35 18.67 -2.02
N LEU A 388 -6.66 18.24 -3.25
CA LEU A 388 -7.44 19.05 -4.20
C LEU A 388 -8.87 19.28 -3.72
N GLN A 389 -9.50 18.28 -3.10
CA GLN A 389 -10.85 18.39 -2.56
C GLN A 389 -10.95 19.45 -1.47
N ASN A 390 -9.96 19.53 -0.57
CA ASN A 390 -9.88 20.56 0.46
C ASN A 390 -9.77 21.98 -0.11
N SER A 391 -9.21 22.12 -1.31
CA SER A 391 -9.12 23.39 -2.04
C SER A 391 -10.29 23.63 -3.02
N ASN A 392 -11.33 22.79 -2.99
CA ASN A 392 -12.46 22.80 -3.94
C ASN A 392 -12.05 22.67 -5.43
N ALA A 393 -10.86 22.11 -5.71
CA ALA A 393 -10.31 22.00 -7.06
C ALA A 393 -10.72 20.71 -7.81
N VAL A 394 -11.54 19.86 -7.19
CA VAL A 394 -12.03 18.59 -7.77
C VAL A 394 -13.38 18.72 -8.48
N GLU A 395 -13.90 19.94 -8.66
CA GLU A 395 -15.13 20.19 -9.45
C GLU A 395 -16.35 19.33 -9.03
N GLY A 396 -16.52 19.14 -7.72
CA GLY A 396 -17.64 18.38 -7.15
C GLY A 396 -17.49 16.85 -7.23
N TRP A 397 -16.41 16.33 -7.83
CA TRP A 397 -16.15 14.89 -7.86
C TRP A 397 -15.75 14.39 -6.48
N GLN A 398 -16.37 13.29 -6.07
CA GLN A 398 -16.04 12.52 -4.87
C GLN A 398 -15.34 11.23 -5.27
N LEU A 399 -14.26 10.89 -4.58
CA LEU A 399 -13.51 9.66 -4.82
C LEU A 399 -14.00 8.55 -3.91
N LEU A 400 -14.54 7.50 -4.51
CA LEU A 400 -14.83 6.23 -3.85
C LEU A 400 -13.75 5.21 -4.21
N ARG A 401 -13.15 4.64 -3.18
CA ARG A 401 -12.22 3.51 -3.32
C ARG A 401 -12.97 2.18 -3.32
N GLU A 402 -12.42 1.19 -4.01
CA GLU A 402 -12.97 -0.17 -4.05
C GLU A 402 -14.47 -0.18 -4.40
N PRO A 403 -14.85 0.39 -5.55
CA PRO A 403 -16.25 0.43 -5.97
C PRO A 403 -16.82 -0.99 -6.16
N GLU A 404 -18.14 -1.03 -6.34
CA GLU A 404 -18.85 -2.26 -6.68
C GLU A 404 -18.29 -2.93 -7.94
N PRO A 405 -18.16 -4.27 -7.94
CA PRO A 405 -17.73 -5.02 -9.10
C PRO A 405 -18.67 -4.83 -10.30
N LEU A 406 -18.08 -4.74 -11.49
CA LEU A 406 -18.79 -4.78 -12.77
C LEU A 406 -18.90 -6.24 -13.24
N MET A 407 -20.13 -6.71 -13.35
CA MET A 407 -20.42 -8.06 -13.84
C MET A 407 -20.25 -8.10 -15.36
N LEU A 408 -19.44 -9.03 -15.85
CA LEU A 408 -19.26 -9.32 -17.27
C LEU A 408 -20.05 -10.56 -17.65
N GLU A 409 -20.24 -10.79 -18.96
CA GLU A 409 -20.82 -12.04 -19.47
C GLU A 409 -20.01 -13.26 -19.03
N HIS A 410 -18.68 -13.13 -19.01
CA HIS A 410 -17.75 -14.21 -18.64
C HIS A 410 -16.70 -13.73 -17.62
N GLY A 411 -17.13 -13.20 -16.47
CA GLY A 411 -16.25 -12.89 -15.36
C GLY A 411 -16.63 -11.64 -14.57
N ILE A 412 -15.73 -11.21 -13.68
CA ILE A 412 -15.90 -10.01 -12.87
C ILE A 412 -14.76 -9.02 -13.17
N PHE A 413 -15.10 -7.75 -13.36
CA PHE A 413 -14.15 -6.66 -13.46
C PHE A 413 -14.32 -5.72 -12.26
N ILE A 414 -13.23 -5.36 -11.59
CA ILE A 414 -13.27 -4.56 -10.37
C ILE A 414 -12.40 -3.34 -10.59
N PRO A 415 -13.00 -2.16 -10.78
CA PRO A 415 -12.24 -0.92 -10.92
C PRO A 415 -11.50 -0.56 -9.63
N ASP A 416 -10.37 0.15 -9.74
CA ASP A 416 -9.65 0.66 -8.58
C ASP A 416 -10.42 1.79 -7.85
N PHE A 417 -11.03 2.69 -8.62
CA PHE A 417 -11.79 3.82 -8.08
C PHE A 417 -13.12 4.05 -8.82
N ALA A 418 -14.06 4.71 -8.15
CA ALA A 418 -15.19 5.37 -8.79
C ALA A 418 -15.23 6.84 -8.38
N LEU A 419 -15.40 7.71 -9.35
CA LEU A 419 -15.64 9.13 -9.15
C LEU A 419 -17.12 9.41 -9.32
N THR A 420 -17.74 9.96 -8.29
CA THR A 420 -19.17 10.30 -8.29
C THR A 420 -19.38 11.79 -8.22
N ARG A 421 -20.33 12.29 -9.01
CA ARG A 421 -20.80 13.68 -8.99
C ARG A 421 -22.27 13.69 -9.34
N GLU A 422 -23.12 14.01 -8.37
CA GLU A 422 -24.58 13.91 -8.50
C GLU A 422 -24.99 12.52 -9.02
N GLN A 423 -25.64 12.47 -10.19
CA GLN A 423 -26.09 11.23 -10.84
C GLN A 423 -25.00 10.58 -11.71
N LYS A 424 -23.86 11.25 -11.95
CA LYS A 424 -22.77 10.69 -12.76
C LYS A 424 -21.83 9.87 -11.89
N ARG A 425 -21.48 8.69 -12.39
CA ARG A 425 -20.48 7.80 -11.81
C ARG A 425 -19.53 7.36 -12.91
N ILE A 426 -18.24 7.57 -12.69
CA ILE A 426 -17.18 7.23 -13.63
C ILE A 426 -16.18 6.31 -12.92
N TYR A 427 -15.98 5.12 -13.45
CA TYR A 427 -15.00 4.17 -12.94
C TYR A 427 -13.62 4.49 -13.49
N VAL A 428 -12.60 4.37 -12.64
CA VAL A 428 -11.20 4.62 -13.00
C VAL A 428 -10.40 3.37 -12.69
N GLU A 429 -9.69 2.87 -13.69
CA GLU A 429 -8.80 1.71 -13.56
C GLU A 429 -7.35 2.10 -13.81
N ILE A 430 -6.45 1.76 -12.89
CA ILE A 430 -5.02 1.94 -13.07
C ILE A 430 -4.42 0.67 -13.67
N LEU A 431 -3.84 0.81 -14.86
CA LEU A 431 -3.12 -0.25 -15.55
C LEU A 431 -1.61 -0.12 -15.25
N GLY A 432 -0.94 -1.25 -15.04
CA GLY A 432 0.49 -1.32 -14.72
C GLY A 432 1.18 -2.49 -15.43
N PHE A 433 2.50 -2.54 -15.32
CA PHE A 433 3.33 -3.60 -15.90
C PHE A 433 3.56 -4.72 -14.90
N TRP A 434 3.06 -5.91 -15.22
CA TRP A 434 3.24 -7.08 -14.35
C TRP A 434 3.71 -8.28 -15.16
N THR A 435 2.86 -8.87 -16.01
CA THR A 435 3.27 -9.90 -16.98
C THR A 435 2.46 -9.84 -18.28
N PRO A 436 2.98 -10.36 -19.41
CA PRO A 436 2.24 -10.40 -20.68
C PRO A 436 0.90 -11.13 -20.56
N SER A 437 0.86 -12.24 -19.80
CA SER A 437 -0.35 -13.05 -19.60
C SER A 437 -1.40 -12.33 -18.74
N TYR A 438 -1.00 -11.63 -17.67
CA TYR A 438 -1.92 -10.81 -16.88
C TYR A 438 -2.50 -9.66 -17.72
N ARG A 439 -1.65 -8.99 -18.50
CA ARG A 439 -2.07 -7.92 -19.40
C ARG A 439 -3.11 -8.39 -20.40
N GLU A 440 -2.88 -9.54 -21.04
CA GLU A 440 -3.78 -10.09 -22.06
C GLU A 440 -5.17 -10.42 -21.48
N ARG A 441 -5.23 -11.01 -20.28
CA ARG A 441 -6.50 -11.24 -19.57
C ARG A 441 -7.22 -9.94 -19.23
N LYS A 442 -6.49 -8.95 -18.73
CA LYS A 442 -7.07 -7.63 -18.40
C LYS A 442 -7.60 -6.93 -19.65
N LEU A 443 -6.88 -7.05 -20.77
CA LEU A 443 -7.31 -6.55 -22.08
C LEU A 443 -8.61 -7.22 -22.56
N GLN A 444 -8.72 -8.54 -22.44
CA GLN A 444 -9.94 -9.27 -22.81
C GLN A 444 -11.17 -8.81 -22.01
N LYS A 445 -11.01 -8.58 -20.70
CA LYS A 445 -12.09 -8.05 -19.86
C LYS A 445 -12.48 -6.62 -20.26
N LEU A 446 -11.50 -5.76 -20.52
CA LEU A 446 -11.76 -4.39 -20.99
C LEU A 446 -12.44 -4.37 -22.36
N GLN A 447 -12.11 -5.29 -23.27
CA GLN A 447 -12.79 -5.40 -24.56
C GLN A 447 -14.28 -5.74 -24.43
N GLN A 448 -14.68 -6.55 -23.43
CA GLN A 448 -16.10 -6.79 -23.12
C GLN A 448 -16.81 -5.53 -22.62
N LEU A 449 -16.07 -4.61 -22.01
CA LEU A 449 -16.57 -3.33 -21.51
C LEU A 449 -16.52 -2.18 -22.53
N ARG A 450 -16.16 -2.45 -23.80
CA ARG A 450 -15.96 -1.40 -24.83
C ARG A 450 -17.15 -0.47 -25.08
N ASN A 451 -18.37 -0.90 -24.77
CA ASN A 451 -19.60 -0.13 -24.98
C ASN A 451 -19.94 0.78 -23.79
N ARG A 452 -19.17 0.69 -22.70
CA ARG A 452 -19.38 1.51 -21.51
C ARG A 452 -18.72 2.86 -21.66
N GLY A 453 -19.54 3.91 -21.58
CA GLY A 453 -19.07 5.30 -21.61
C GLY A 453 -18.52 5.79 -20.28
N ASP A 454 -18.70 5.04 -19.20
CA ASP A 454 -18.44 5.45 -17.81
C ASP A 454 -17.13 4.89 -17.24
N ILE A 455 -16.16 4.54 -18.08
CA ILE A 455 -14.86 4.00 -17.67
C ILE A 455 -13.72 4.86 -18.22
N VAL A 456 -12.77 5.22 -17.36
CA VAL A 456 -11.51 5.90 -17.70
C VAL A 456 -10.34 5.00 -17.31
N LEU A 457 -9.34 4.90 -18.18
CA LEU A 457 -8.15 4.11 -17.94
C LEU A 457 -6.96 5.01 -17.64
N ALA A 458 -6.24 4.73 -16.56
CA ALA A 458 -4.94 5.34 -16.27
C ALA A 458 -3.83 4.39 -16.73
N ILE A 459 -3.03 4.80 -17.72
CA ILE A 459 -2.03 3.93 -18.36
C ILE A 459 -0.64 4.60 -18.31
N PRO A 460 0.42 3.87 -17.91
CA PRO A 460 1.76 4.43 -17.90
C PRO A 460 2.21 4.70 -19.34
N VAL A 461 2.95 5.79 -19.55
CA VAL A 461 3.40 6.23 -20.88
C VAL A 461 4.25 5.14 -21.55
N GLU A 462 5.01 4.38 -20.79
CA GLU A 462 5.85 3.29 -21.28
C GLU A 462 5.00 2.13 -21.82
N ALA A 463 3.73 1.96 -21.38
CA ALA A 463 2.84 0.87 -21.79
C ALA A 463 1.95 1.19 -23.00
N ARG A 464 2.16 2.33 -23.66
CA ARG A 464 1.34 2.80 -24.78
C ARG A 464 1.10 1.75 -25.85
N GLU A 465 2.18 1.12 -26.33
CA GLU A 465 2.10 0.12 -27.40
C GLU A 465 1.32 -1.12 -26.96
N ALA A 466 1.51 -1.53 -25.71
CA ALA A 466 0.90 -2.73 -25.14
C ALA A 466 -0.63 -2.63 -25.01
N PHE A 467 -1.18 -1.42 -24.87
CA PHE A 467 -2.61 -1.15 -24.75
C PHE A 467 -3.19 -0.39 -25.95
N ALA A 468 -2.47 -0.30 -27.07
CA ALA A 468 -2.89 0.45 -28.25
C ALA A 468 -4.25 -0.02 -28.80
N SER A 469 -4.56 -1.31 -28.68
CA SER A 469 -5.82 -1.90 -29.16
C SER A 469 -7.08 -1.35 -28.47
N ILE A 470 -6.99 -0.96 -27.20
CA ILE A 470 -8.12 -0.39 -26.44
C ILE A 470 -8.06 1.14 -26.35
N ALA A 471 -7.00 1.76 -26.85
CA ALA A 471 -6.77 3.19 -26.67
C ALA A 471 -7.82 4.09 -27.34
N GLN A 472 -8.50 3.58 -28.36
CA GLN A 472 -9.59 4.27 -29.04
C GLN A 472 -10.97 3.98 -28.40
N MET A 473 -11.05 2.95 -27.55
CA MET A 473 -12.30 2.49 -26.95
C MET A 473 -12.62 3.25 -25.66
N PHE A 474 -11.60 3.66 -24.92
CA PHE A 474 -11.75 4.32 -23.61
C PHE A 474 -10.99 5.65 -23.57
N PRO A 475 -11.49 6.66 -22.81
CA PRO A 475 -10.68 7.79 -22.42
C PRO A 475 -9.48 7.35 -21.57
N ILE A 476 -8.28 7.85 -21.89
CA ILE A 476 -7.04 7.47 -21.21
C ILE A 476 -6.39 8.69 -20.54
N ALA A 477 -6.08 8.54 -19.26
CA ALA A 477 -5.13 9.38 -18.53
C ALA A 477 -3.73 8.74 -18.60
N TRP A 478 -2.82 9.34 -19.36
CA TRP A 478 -1.44 8.87 -19.44
C TRP A 478 -0.65 9.38 -18.23
N TYR A 479 0.19 8.54 -17.63
CA TYR A 479 1.01 8.95 -16.49
C TYR A 479 2.45 8.44 -16.58
N ALA A 480 3.38 9.13 -15.93
CA ALA A 480 4.78 8.72 -15.83
C ALA A 480 5.19 8.74 -14.35
N GLY A 481 5.43 7.57 -13.77
CA GLY A 481 5.75 7.39 -12.35
C GLY A 481 4.56 7.58 -11.40
N GLN A 482 3.80 8.67 -11.52
CA GLN A 482 2.63 8.98 -10.68
C GLN A 482 1.44 9.47 -11.51
N LEU A 483 0.22 9.09 -11.10
CA LEU A 483 -1.03 9.52 -11.72
C LEU A 483 -1.43 10.90 -11.20
N SER A 484 -1.50 11.90 -12.09
CA SER A 484 -1.90 13.26 -11.74
C SER A 484 -3.41 13.38 -11.57
N ALA A 485 -3.86 13.67 -10.35
CA ALA A 485 -5.27 13.97 -10.07
C ALA A 485 -5.77 15.16 -10.90
N THR A 486 -4.95 16.20 -11.08
CA THR A 486 -5.31 17.38 -11.88
C THR A 486 -5.52 17.04 -13.36
N GLU A 487 -4.69 16.17 -13.93
CA GLU A 487 -4.87 15.73 -15.33
C GLU A 487 -6.11 14.87 -15.50
N LEU A 488 -6.41 14.01 -14.52
CA LEU A 488 -7.64 13.22 -14.52
C LEU A 488 -8.89 14.13 -14.43
N ILE A 489 -8.90 15.12 -13.52
CA ILE A 489 -10.00 16.09 -13.44
C ILE A 489 -10.17 16.86 -14.76
N LYS A 490 -9.08 17.28 -15.41
CA LYS A 490 -9.14 17.91 -16.75
C LYS A 490 -9.73 16.98 -17.80
N LEU A 491 -9.37 15.69 -17.80
CA LEU A 491 -9.95 14.69 -18.70
C LEU A 491 -11.46 14.56 -18.44
N LEU A 492 -11.87 14.46 -17.17
CA LEU A 492 -13.27 14.36 -16.81
C LEU A 492 -14.06 15.60 -17.24
N ARG A 493 -13.48 16.78 -17.05
CA ARG A 493 -14.04 18.05 -17.52
C ARG A 493 -14.29 18.04 -19.02
N ASN A 494 -13.31 17.61 -19.82
CA ASN A 494 -13.43 17.65 -21.27
C ASN A 494 -14.42 16.63 -21.83
N ARG A 495 -14.61 15.49 -21.14
CA ARG A 495 -15.37 14.35 -21.66
C ARG A 495 -16.75 14.18 -21.02
N TYR A 496 -16.89 14.56 -19.75
CA TYR A 496 -18.07 14.30 -18.93
C TYR A 496 -18.66 15.57 -18.32
N ASP A 497 -18.39 16.74 -18.89
CA ASP A 497 -19.09 17.97 -18.49
C ASP A 497 -20.61 17.79 -18.59
N ASP A 498 -21.33 18.33 -17.62
CA ASP A 498 -22.80 18.32 -17.50
C ASP A 498 -23.32 19.69 -17.13
N PHE A 499 -22.51 20.74 -17.23
CA PHE A 499 -22.94 22.07 -16.81
C PHE A 499 -24.23 22.51 -17.50
N ALA A 500 -24.43 22.19 -18.79
CA ALA A 500 -25.68 22.49 -19.50
C ALA A 500 -26.90 21.77 -18.89
N ASP A 501 -26.75 20.50 -18.53
CA ASP A 501 -27.81 19.72 -17.90
C ASP A 501 -28.12 20.24 -16.49
N ARG A 502 -27.08 20.55 -15.71
CA ARG A 502 -27.20 21.12 -14.36
C ARG A 502 -27.84 22.52 -14.37
N LEU A 503 -27.50 23.35 -15.35
CA LEU A 503 -28.10 24.68 -15.55
C LEU A 503 -29.61 24.59 -15.75
N ALA A 504 -30.12 23.50 -16.34
CA ALA A 504 -31.55 23.28 -16.52
C ALA A 504 -32.27 22.85 -15.23
N LEU A 505 -31.55 22.33 -14.23
CA LEU A 505 -32.10 21.88 -12.94
C LEU A 505 -32.26 23.03 -11.93
N ILE A 506 -31.71 24.21 -12.19
CA ILE A 506 -31.76 25.35 -11.27
C ILE A 506 -33.21 25.81 -11.06
N ASP A 507 -33.72 25.64 -9.85
CA ASP A 507 -34.98 26.26 -9.42
C ASP A 507 -34.79 27.77 -9.21
N SER A 508 -34.94 28.53 -10.29
CA SER A 508 -34.75 29.96 -10.29
C SER A 508 -35.74 30.68 -9.36
N ALA A 509 -36.93 30.12 -9.11
CA ALA A 509 -37.92 30.74 -8.23
C ALA A 509 -37.53 30.57 -6.75
N ALA A 510 -37.13 29.37 -6.35
CA ALA A 510 -36.67 29.10 -4.99
C ALA A 510 -35.41 29.90 -4.64
N VAL A 511 -34.43 29.97 -5.55
CA VAL A 511 -33.20 30.76 -5.31
C VAL A 511 -33.54 32.25 -5.18
N ARG A 512 -34.41 32.80 -6.05
CA ARG A 512 -34.86 34.19 -5.92
C ARG A 512 -35.59 34.43 -4.60
N GLN A 513 -36.49 33.56 -4.18
CA GLN A 513 -37.20 33.69 -2.91
C GLN A 513 -36.22 33.71 -1.73
N ARG A 514 -35.17 32.88 -1.78
CA ARG A 514 -34.14 32.84 -0.74
C ARG A 514 -33.33 34.13 -0.66
N VAL A 515 -32.88 34.65 -1.81
CA VAL A 515 -32.25 36.00 -1.87
C VAL A 515 -33.24 37.07 -1.39
N GLN A 516 -34.54 36.90 -1.68
CA GLN A 516 -35.59 37.79 -1.19
C GLN A 516 -35.80 37.74 0.33
N ALA A 517 -35.56 36.61 0.97
CA ALA A 517 -35.65 36.50 2.43
C ALA A 517 -34.38 37.00 3.12
N GLU A 518 -33.21 36.64 2.61
CA GLU A 518 -31.91 36.85 3.28
C GLU A 518 -31.21 38.16 2.87
N GLY A 519 -31.58 38.76 1.74
CA GLY A 519 -31.01 40.03 1.24
C GLY A 519 -29.66 39.88 0.53
N PHE A 520 -28.79 38.98 1.03
CA PHE A 520 -27.46 38.69 0.50
C PHE A 520 -27.11 37.21 0.70
N LEU A 521 -26.57 36.59 -0.34
CA LEU A 521 -26.01 35.24 -0.33
C LEU A 521 -24.57 35.30 -0.86
N PRO A 522 -23.56 34.95 -0.05
CA PRO A 522 -22.16 34.97 -0.48
C PRO A 522 -21.89 33.95 -1.61
N GLU A 523 -20.85 34.19 -2.42
CA GLU A 523 -20.47 33.35 -3.57
C GLU A 523 -20.33 31.86 -3.18
N ARG A 524 -19.81 31.56 -1.98
CA ARG A 524 -19.67 30.19 -1.48
C ARG A 524 -20.99 29.41 -1.48
N LEU A 525 -22.10 30.05 -1.09
CA LEU A 525 -23.43 29.42 -1.10
C LEU A 525 -24.00 29.31 -2.51
N CYS A 526 -23.55 30.17 -3.43
CA CYS A 526 -24.02 30.17 -4.81
C CYS A 526 -23.58 28.91 -5.58
N TYR A 527 -22.43 28.30 -5.25
CA TYR A 527 -21.99 27.05 -5.89
C TYR A 527 -23.02 25.92 -5.74
N GLU A 528 -23.52 25.69 -4.52
CA GLU A 528 -24.52 24.66 -4.26
C GLU A 528 -25.88 25.05 -4.87
N LEU A 529 -26.34 26.28 -4.63
CA LEU A 529 -27.67 26.75 -5.06
C LEU A 529 -27.83 26.82 -6.58
N LEU A 530 -26.77 27.17 -7.29
CA LEU A 530 -26.79 27.31 -8.75
C LEU A 530 -26.27 26.06 -9.46
N HIS A 531 -26.09 24.94 -8.73
CA HIS A 531 -25.47 23.72 -9.23
C HIS A 531 -24.25 24.06 -10.08
N ALA A 532 -23.27 24.75 -9.50
CA ALA A 532 -22.01 25.14 -10.13
C ALA A 532 -20.82 24.55 -9.34
N TYR A 533 -19.78 24.14 -10.04
CA TYR A 533 -18.53 23.63 -9.43
C TYR A 533 -17.29 24.42 -9.83
N ARG A 534 -17.41 25.33 -10.81
CA ARG A 534 -16.32 26.17 -11.29
C ARG A 534 -16.67 27.64 -11.16
N ARG A 535 -15.69 28.49 -10.86
CA ARG A 535 -15.89 29.94 -10.81
C ARG A 535 -16.37 30.52 -12.14
N SER A 536 -15.98 29.91 -13.27
CA SER A 536 -16.45 30.29 -14.60
C SER A 536 -17.90 29.92 -14.90
N GLU A 537 -18.47 28.97 -14.16
CA GLU A 537 -19.89 28.56 -14.32
C GLU A 537 -20.84 29.52 -13.61
N LEU A 538 -20.41 30.10 -12.49
CA LEU A 538 -21.26 30.93 -11.64
C LEU A 538 -21.90 32.12 -12.37
N PRO A 539 -21.19 32.93 -13.17
CA PRO A 539 -21.84 34.04 -13.89
C PRO A 539 -22.95 33.54 -14.82
N GLN A 540 -22.69 32.46 -15.57
CA GLN A 540 -23.65 31.88 -16.52
C GLN A 540 -24.88 31.30 -15.81
N ALA A 541 -24.67 30.67 -14.65
CA ALA A 541 -25.75 30.14 -13.84
C ALA A 541 -26.56 31.26 -13.15
N ALA A 542 -25.87 32.31 -12.69
CA ALA A 542 -26.46 33.45 -12.03
C ALA A 542 -27.34 34.29 -12.97
N GLU A 543 -27.05 34.32 -14.28
CA GLU A 543 -27.92 34.98 -15.29
C GLU A 543 -29.37 34.46 -15.25
N ARG A 544 -29.59 33.18 -14.92
CA ARG A 544 -30.94 32.60 -14.81
C ARG A 544 -31.73 33.16 -13.63
N VAL A 545 -31.03 33.50 -12.56
CA VAL A 545 -31.62 33.95 -11.29
C VAL A 545 -31.67 35.48 -11.21
N SER A 546 -30.72 36.16 -11.86
CA SER A 546 -30.61 37.61 -11.89
C SER A 546 -31.84 38.27 -12.53
N GLY A 547 -32.20 39.47 -12.06
CA GLY A 547 -33.43 40.19 -12.40
C GLY A 547 -34.37 40.37 -11.20
N GLN A 548 -35.46 41.13 -11.37
CA GLN A 548 -36.43 41.45 -10.30
C GLN A 548 -35.78 42.03 -9.03
N GLY A 549 -34.78 42.90 -9.20
CA GLY A 549 -34.06 43.52 -8.08
C GLY A 549 -32.93 42.68 -7.49
N ILE A 550 -32.57 41.55 -8.12
CA ILE A 550 -31.44 40.69 -7.72
C ILE A 550 -30.30 40.80 -8.74
N ALA A 551 -29.08 40.95 -8.24
CA ALA A 551 -27.85 40.98 -9.04
C ALA A 551 -26.82 39.98 -8.50
N PHE A 552 -25.88 39.60 -9.37
CA PHE A 552 -24.74 38.77 -9.04
C PHE A 552 -23.43 39.50 -9.38
N SER A 553 -22.46 39.44 -8.47
CA SER A 553 -21.10 39.91 -8.73
C SER A 553 -20.09 38.85 -8.34
N ALA A 554 -19.14 38.54 -9.24
CA ALA A 554 -18.07 37.59 -8.97
C ALA A 554 -17.16 38.09 -7.84
N GLY A 555 -16.80 37.21 -6.90
CA GLY A 555 -16.12 37.53 -5.64
C GLY A 555 -17.06 37.87 -4.48
N ILE A 556 -18.35 38.13 -4.78
CA ILE A 556 -19.33 38.64 -3.80
C ILE A 556 -20.48 37.66 -3.61
N GLY A 557 -21.21 37.32 -4.69
CA GLY A 557 -22.39 36.45 -4.63
C GLY A 557 -23.67 37.12 -5.13
N LEU A 558 -24.83 36.59 -4.73
CA LEU A 558 -26.16 37.09 -5.09
C LEU A 558 -26.69 38.06 -4.03
N TYR A 559 -27.22 39.20 -4.44
CA TYR A 559 -27.76 40.21 -3.51
C TYR A 559 -28.94 40.95 -4.09
N LYS A 560 -29.74 41.55 -3.21
CA LYS A 560 -30.74 42.55 -3.60
C LYS A 560 -30.07 43.90 -3.87
N LEU A 561 -30.52 44.58 -4.92
CA LEU A 561 -30.09 45.95 -5.22
C LEU A 561 -30.38 46.91 -4.06
N ASP A 562 -31.57 46.86 -3.46
CA ASP A 562 -31.93 47.74 -2.35
C ASP A 562 -31.09 47.47 -1.09
N TRP A 563 -30.77 46.20 -0.82
CA TRP A 563 -29.88 45.83 0.30
C TRP A 563 -28.47 46.36 0.07
N MET A 564 -27.96 46.29 -1.16
CA MET A 564 -26.63 46.80 -1.52
C MET A 564 -26.54 48.33 -1.37
N GLU A 565 -27.60 49.06 -1.74
CA GLU A 565 -27.66 50.52 -1.55
C GLU A 565 -27.76 50.93 -0.08
N GLN A 566 -28.54 50.20 0.72
CA GLN A 566 -28.60 50.40 2.17
C GLN A 566 -27.26 50.13 2.85
N LEU A 567 -26.58 49.06 2.41
CA LEU A 567 -25.25 48.71 2.88
C LEU A 567 -24.24 49.80 2.53
N ARG A 568 -24.24 50.28 1.27
CA ARG A 568 -23.38 51.37 0.80
C ARG A 568 -23.51 52.62 1.67
N THR A 569 -24.74 53.10 1.86
CA THR A 569 -25.03 54.30 2.66
C THR A 569 -24.51 54.16 4.09
N SER A 570 -24.70 52.98 4.68
CA SER A 570 -24.26 52.70 6.05
C SER A 570 -22.74 52.56 6.18
N PHE A 571 -22.08 52.02 5.15
CA PHE A 571 -20.62 51.90 5.09
C PHE A 571 -19.93 53.26 4.92
N VAL A 572 -20.47 54.14 4.06
CA VAL A 572 -19.95 55.50 3.89
C VAL A 572 -19.97 56.24 5.24
N LEU A 573 -21.10 56.19 5.95
CA LEU A 573 -21.20 56.76 7.29
C LEU A 573 -20.21 56.13 8.29
N LEU A 574 -19.96 54.82 8.18
CA LEU A 574 -18.99 54.16 9.05
C LEU A 574 -17.56 54.68 8.79
N ILE A 575 -17.14 54.73 7.53
CA ILE A 575 -15.79 55.17 7.13
C ILE A 575 -15.58 56.64 7.52
N GLU A 576 -16.59 57.50 7.32
CA GLU A 576 -16.55 58.90 7.74
C GLU A 576 -16.40 59.06 9.26
N ASN A 577 -17.05 58.21 10.06
CA ASN A 577 -16.96 58.26 11.52
C ASN A 577 -15.62 57.74 12.07
N LEU A 578 -14.95 56.83 11.35
CA LEU A 578 -13.70 56.22 11.80
C LEU A 578 -12.44 57.07 11.51
N ALA A 579 -12.56 58.16 10.75
CA ALA A 579 -11.49 59.15 10.48
C ALA A 579 -10.15 58.53 10.00
N ALA A 580 -10.08 58.19 8.71
CA ALA A 580 -8.95 57.51 8.03
C ALA A 580 -8.66 56.08 8.57
N PRO A 581 -9.65 55.18 8.54
CA PRO A 581 -9.48 53.82 9.05
C PRO A 581 -8.52 52.99 8.19
N SER A 582 -7.79 52.09 8.85
CA SER A 582 -7.14 50.98 8.16
C SER A 582 -8.21 50.03 7.58
N LEU A 583 -7.89 49.36 6.47
CA LEU A 583 -8.78 48.33 5.89
C LEU A 583 -9.12 47.25 6.93
N ALA A 584 -8.16 46.87 7.77
CA ALA A 584 -8.37 45.90 8.84
C ALA A 584 -9.43 46.36 9.87
N ASP A 585 -9.45 47.64 10.22
CA ASP A 585 -10.47 48.20 11.13
C ASP A 585 -11.85 48.22 10.48
N VAL A 586 -11.93 48.62 9.19
CA VAL A 586 -13.19 48.59 8.42
C VAL A 586 -13.74 47.16 8.33
N LEU A 587 -12.88 46.18 8.03
CA LEU A 587 -13.27 44.77 7.94
C LEU A 587 -13.78 44.22 9.29
N ARG A 588 -13.09 44.53 10.39
CA ARG A 588 -13.50 44.11 11.74
C ARG A 588 -14.85 44.71 12.12
N GLU A 589 -15.01 46.01 11.92
CA GLU A 589 -16.24 46.73 12.28
C GLU A 589 -17.42 46.33 11.40
N ALA A 590 -17.16 46.04 10.11
CA ALA A 590 -18.17 45.54 9.21
C ALA A 590 -18.76 44.20 9.65
N ARG A 591 -17.91 43.25 10.06
CA ARG A 591 -18.35 41.95 10.59
C ARG A 591 -19.12 42.07 11.90
N ALA A 592 -18.75 43.03 12.75
CA ALA A 592 -19.44 43.29 14.01
C ALA A 592 -20.83 43.91 13.80
N ARG A 593 -20.96 44.79 12.80
CA ARG A 593 -22.16 45.58 12.58
C ARG A 593 -23.19 44.93 11.66
N TRP A 594 -22.77 44.14 10.68
CA TRP A 594 -23.65 43.45 9.74
C TRP A 594 -23.52 41.94 9.86
N SER A 595 -24.55 41.29 10.41
CA SER A 595 -24.60 39.84 10.56
C SER A 595 -24.46 39.10 9.23
N SER A 596 -24.93 39.67 8.13
CA SER A 596 -24.80 39.11 6.78
C SER A 596 -23.36 39.11 6.24
N LEU A 597 -22.46 39.91 6.82
CA LEU A 597 -21.03 39.95 6.47
C LEU A 597 -20.13 39.22 7.47
N ALA A 598 -20.67 38.74 8.59
CA ALA A 598 -19.89 38.16 9.68
C ALA A 598 -18.99 37.00 9.24
N ASP A 599 -19.51 36.14 8.36
CA ASP A 599 -18.82 34.93 7.84
C ASP A 599 -18.13 35.16 6.47
N CYS A 600 -18.08 36.41 5.98
CA CYS A 600 -17.42 36.71 4.70
C CYS A 600 -15.90 36.80 4.85
N GLU A 601 -15.17 36.35 3.84
CA GLU A 601 -13.72 36.51 3.74
C GLU A 601 -13.34 37.98 3.50
N ASP A 602 -12.13 38.39 3.88
CA ASP A 602 -11.63 39.77 3.70
C ASP A 602 -11.75 40.23 2.24
N SER A 603 -11.43 39.34 1.29
CA SER A 603 -11.52 39.61 -0.15
C SER A 603 -12.95 39.87 -0.63
N THR A 604 -13.96 39.28 0.02
CA THR A 604 -15.37 39.50 -0.34
C THR A 604 -15.82 40.90 0.06
N ILE A 605 -15.47 41.32 1.28
CA ILE A 605 -15.82 42.66 1.76
C ILE A 605 -15.02 43.72 1.00
N GLU A 606 -13.74 43.47 0.71
CA GLU A 606 -12.93 44.37 -0.14
C GLU A 606 -13.51 44.47 -1.56
N ALA A 607 -13.98 43.36 -2.15
CA ALA A 607 -14.65 43.38 -3.44
C ALA A 607 -15.97 44.19 -3.42
N ILE A 608 -16.74 44.11 -2.32
CA ILE A 608 -17.94 44.93 -2.10
C ILE A 608 -17.58 46.42 -2.10
N LEU A 609 -16.53 46.82 -1.38
CA LEU A 609 -16.06 48.21 -1.36
C LEU A 609 -15.64 48.69 -2.76
N GLY A 610 -14.98 47.82 -3.54
CA GLY A 610 -14.57 48.11 -4.91
C GLY A 610 -15.72 48.33 -5.89
N LEU A 611 -16.97 47.97 -5.55
CA LEU A 611 -18.14 48.28 -6.38
C LEU A 611 -18.62 49.73 -6.23
N TRP A 612 -18.19 50.45 -5.19
CA TRP A 612 -18.68 51.79 -4.90
C TRP A 612 -17.68 52.86 -5.34
N PRO A 613 -18.02 53.74 -6.30
CA PRO A 613 -17.09 54.74 -6.82
C PRO A 613 -16.66 55.78 -5.77
N GLU A 614 -17.49 55.98 -4.75
CA GLU A 614 -17.25 56.90 -3.63
C GLU A 614 -16.24 56.35 -2.61
N VAL A 615 -15.86 55.07 -2.67
CA VAL A 615 -14.92 54.46 -1.72
C VAL A 615 -13.65 54.08 -2.44
N ARG A 616 -12.51 54.59 -1.96
CA ARG A 616 -11.19 54.26 -2.51
C ARG A 616 -10.37 53.51 -1.46
N VAL A 617 -9.91 52.32 -1.84
CA VAL A 617 -8.94 51.55 -1.06
C VAL A 617 -7.55 51.88 -1.59
N SER A 618 -6.72 52.56 -0.79
CA SER A 618 -5.34 52.91 -1.12
C SER A 618 -4.38 51.97 -0.40
N ARG A 619 -3.41 51.39 -1.13
CA ARG A 619 -2.40 50.49 -0.57
C ARG A 619 -1.04 51.20 -0.56
N SER A 620 -0.52 51.49 0.62
CA SER A 620 0.83 52.03 0.81
C SER A 620 1.91 50.94 0.80
N SER A 621 1.52 49.69 1.08
CA SER A 621 2.37 48.49 1.08
C SER A 621 1.53 47.22 0.89
N ILE A 622 2.16 46.05 0.79
CA ILE A 622 1.49 44.75 0.81
C ILE A 622 0.79 44.45 2.16
N PHE A 623 1.16 45.16 3.24
CA PHE A 623 0.62 44.96 4.58
C PHE A 623 -0.27 46.12 5.07
N GLU A 624 -0.30 47.25 4.35
CA GLU A 624 -0.98 48.47 4.80
C GLU A 624 -1.91 48.98 3.70
N ALA A 625 -3.20 49.03 4.04
CA ALA A 625 -4.26 49.55 3.20
C ALA A 625 -5.16 50.47 4.03
N THR A 626 -5.51 51.62 3.47
CA THR A 626 -6.41 52.62 4.05
C THR A 626 -7.65 52.77 3.18
N VAL A 627 -8.78 53.10 3.80
CA VAL A 627 -10.06 53.28 3.10
C VAL A 627 -10.53 54.71 3.27
N GLU A 628 -10.81 55.38 2.16
CA GLU A 628 -11.26 56.78 2.15
C GLU A 628 -12.56 56.93 1.35
N VAL A 629 -13.43 57.84 1.80
CA VAL A 629 -14.61 58.27 1.04
C VAL A 629 -14.26 59.50 0.22
N VAL A 630 -14.37 59.40 -1.10
CA VAL A 630 -14.18 60.50 -2.03
C VAL A 630 -15.50 61.27 -2.14
N LYS A 631 -15.54 62.51 -1.64
CA LYS A 631 -16.69 63.41 -1.82
C LYS A 631 -16.58 64.05 -3.20
N ASP A 632 -17.63 63.93 -4.01
CA ASP A 632 -17.74 64.61 -5.31
C ASP A 632 -17.54 66.13 -5.11
N GLY A 633 -16.35 66.62 -5.50
CA GLY A 633 -15.92 67.99 -5.20
C GLY A 633 -14.45 68.30 -5.50
N GLU A 634 -13.59 67.33 -5.79
CA GLU A 634 -12.25 67.57 -6.34
C GLU A 634 -12.01 66.72 -7.59
N GLY A 635 -12.47 67.25 -8.72
CA GLY A 635 -12.00 66.81 -10.01
C GLY A 635 -10.54 67.23 -10.22
N GLN A 636 -9.62 66.27 -10.22
CA GLN A 636 -8.42 66.38 -11.03
C GLN A 636 -8.25 65.12 -11.88
N LEU A 637 -8.48 65.32 -13.18
CA LEU A 637 -8.02 64.46 -14.26
C LEU A 637 -6.53 64.17 -14.08
N TYR A 638 -6.19 62.88 -13.98
CA TYR A 638 -4.90 62.40 -14.48
C TYR A 638 -5.17 61.44 -15.63
N THR A 639 -4.93 61.98 -16.82
CA THR A 639 -4.90 61.33 -18.12
C THR A 639 -3.92 60.16 -18.08
N ILE A 640 -4.41 58.96 -18.37
CA ILE A 640 -3.56 57.83 -18.78
C ILE A 640 -3.21 58.10 -20.25
N ASN A 641 -2.03 58.66 -20.51
CA ASN A 641 -1.49 58.70 -21.86
C ASN A 641 -1.03 57.29 -22.26
N ASN A 642 -1.87 56.61 -23.03
CA ASN A 642 -1.44 55.61 -23.99
C ASN A 642 -1.23 56.31 -25.33
N GLU A 643 0.01 56.63 -25.67
CA GLU A 643 0.42 56.81 -27.06
C GLU A 643 1.62 55.91 -27.35
N GLU A 644 1.40 54.98 -28.27
CA GLU A 644 2.46 54.38 -29.06
C GLU A 644 3.12 55.47 -29.91
N THR A 645 4.44 55.60 -29.86
CA THR A 645 5.19 56.17 -30.98
C THR A 645 6.58 55.57 -31.09
N THR A 646 6.94 55.32 -32.34
CA THR A 646 8.08 54.61 -32.87
C THR A 646 9.40 55.41 -32.81
N VAL A 647 10.48 54.69 -32.49
CA VAL A 647 11.87 54.79 -32.99
C VAL A 647 12.59 56.16 -32.99
N SER A 648 13.63 56.29 -32.16
CA SER A 648 15.03 56.48 -32.65
C SER A 648 16.08 56.32 -31.51
N ALA A 649 17.18 55.64 -31.81
CA ALA A 649 18.39 55.56 -30.98
C ALA A 649 19.35 56.71 -31.37
N PRO A 650 20.34 57.14 -30.54
CA PRO A 650 21.59 56.36 -30.41
C PRO A 650 22.45 56.51 -29.11
N ALA A 651 23.29 55.48 -28.91
CA ALA A 651 24.70 55.49 -28.45
C ALA A 651 25.12 55.42 -26.95
N LYS A 652 25.74 54.26 -26.62
CA LYS A 652 27.01 54.01 -25.88
C LYS A 652 27.07 54.45 -24.39
N LYS A 653 27.47 53.64 -23.39
CA LYS A 653 28.54 52.62 -23.29
C LYS A 653 28.48 51.89 -21.92
N SER A 654 28.98 50.63 -21.89
CA SER A 654 29.57 49.83 -20.78
C SER A 654 28.75 49.64 -19.48
N GLY A 655 28.46 48.45 -18.96
CA GLY A 655 29.12 47.15 -19.04
C GLY A 655 29.39 46.63 -17.62
N ARG A 656 28.65 45.60 -17.16
CA ARG A 656 29.11 44.69 -16.10
C ARG A 656 28.34 43.36 -16.11
N GLU A 657 29.09 42.28 -16.04
CA GLU A 657 28.76 40.90 -16.39
C GLU A 657 27.79 40.19 -15.43
N LYS A 658 27.01 39.27 -16.02
CA LYS A 658 26.23 38.24 -15.35
C LYS A 658 27.16 37.17 -14.75
N ARG A 659 27.00 36.88 -13.47
CA ARG A 659 27.56 35.67 -12.83
C ARG A 659 26.68 34.46 -13.14
N THR A 660 27.23 33.51 -13.87
CA THR A 660 26.67 32.17 -14.17
C THR A 660 26.77 31.25 -12.95
N ILE A 661 25.66 30.59 -12.60
CA ILE A 661 25.61 29.53 -11.58
C ILE A 661 26.01 28.19 -12.24
N PRO A 662 26.93 27.39 -11.66
CA PRO A 662 27.41 26.17 -12.30
C PRO A 662 26.40 25.02 -12.21
N LYS A 663 26.22 24.33 -13.35
CA LYS A 663 25.41 23.12 -13.51
C LYS A 663 25.98 21.95 -12.69
N LYS A 664 25.13 21.34 -11.86
CA LYS A 664 25.43 20.11 -11.13
C LYS A 664 25.53 18.93 -12.11
N ARG A 665 26.63 18.18 -12.01
CA ARG A 665 27.02 17.06 -12.88
C ARG A 665 26.12 15.85 -12.58
N VAL A 666 25.34 15.41 -13.56
CA VAL A 666 24.55 14.17 -13.49
C VAL A 666 25.49 13.00 -13.83
N VAL A 667 25.67 12.09 -12.87
CA VAL A 667 26.37 10.82 -13.08
C VAL A 667 25.39 9.86 -13.73
N LYS A 668 25.73 9.35 -14.93
CA LYS A 668 25.01 8.27 -15.61
C LYS A 668 25.39 6.95 -14.95
N GLU A 669 24.45 6.29 -14.28
CA GLU A 669 24.56 4.86 -14.01
C GLU A 669 24.24 4.07 -15.29
N ALA A 670 25.01 3.01 -15.49
CA ALA A 670 25.07 2.22 -16.71
C ALA A 670 23.77 1.41 -16.93
N ALA A 671 23.24 1.47 -18.14
CA ALA A 671 22.20 0.55 -18.60
C ALA A 671 22.82 -0.83 -18.82
N GLN A 672 22.35 -1.83 -18.07
CA GLN A 672 22.68 -3.23 -18.28
C GLN A 672 21.62 -3.85 -19.21
N GLY A 673 21.68 -3.44 -20.48
CA GLY A 673 20.96 -4.05 -21.59
C GLY A 673 21.98 -4.63 -22.56
N ASP A 674 22.34 -5.90 -22.34
CA ASP A 674 22.86 -6.86 -23.34
C ASP A 674 23.49 -8.05 -22.59
N LEU A 675 22.65 -8.97 -22.12
CA LEU A 675 23.14 -10.25 -21.57
C LEU A 675 22.16 -11.40 -21.81
N TRP A 676 21.45 -11.47 -22.95
CA TRP A 676 20.80 -12.71 -23.43
C TRP A 676 20.65 -12.67 -24.96
N ASN A 677 21.69 -13.10 -25.67
CA ASN A 677 21.56 -13.78 -26.96
C ASN A 677 21.59 -15.29 -26.70
#